data_AF-A0A0A1WX95-F1
#
_entry.id   AF-A0A0A1WX95-F1
#
_cell.length_a   1.000
_cell.length_b   1.000
_cell.length_c   1.000
_cell.angle_alpha   90.00
_cell.angle_beta   90.00
_cell.angle_gamma   90.00
#
_symmetry.space_group_name_H-M   'P 1'
#
loop_
_entity.id
_entity.type
_entity.pdbx_description
1 polymer ?
#
loop_
_entity_poly.entity_id
_entity_poly.type
_entity_poly.pdbx_seq_one_letter_code
_entity_poly.pdbx_strand_id
1 'polypeptide(L)'
;MTEINNKYVLSILLALTHLLAAQADPQLDLPPLNPDVQGPELLYNSLTPRTPASPLQTLGDFDRSQRYGPPYASDGLNDDGADDFRNGQTYDERMRYGYTYNARAQNLSRPVADSPFSDYNSNNLGQQQRDNPRYPNHNYDNPSDRFGNNNRYADNFDERQRDRDRYNNDNLDQARFNNPNNDYNARFNGNQPPVGGNLDPNSPFNSNNPYGNDRNRFDNPFRPNQDRFNLNNDRYFERQRFQQDRRYQIELEKLRNLLVETDHKGSLECTANVGAQWNFETNVNEITQAEAFNAQQQYVDFLRLVAEQSKNINKDLILDRRLYRQWMLQSEAGPNALPIETLDRYNRLINEMLYIYNEATICAYQQPFICNLRYIPDLKEIMSKSRDWDELQHTWVEYHRKAGREMRDGYEQLVDVMNEVAYVNNVTNGGEFWYLPYESANFRQDVENVWEQIRPLYEGLHSYVRRKLRDYYGPNRINRIAPIPSHILGNMYAQSWSNILDIVIPYPGRKLVDVTPRMIEQGYTPLLMFQLAEEFFTSINMSAVGPEFYTNSLLEQPLDGRRVFCEPSAWDFCNRHDFRVKTCSEISQKGLLSAHHEMAHIQYFLQYRHLPKVFRNGANPAFHQAIGDAIMLSVSTSKHFQTIGLLQRSVDESSYDINYLITMALDKVAFLPFALALDNWRYDVFSGNTNKHTMNCHYWNLRERYGGVKPPVLRSEKDFDLGAKYHIPANIPYIKYYVSTILQFQIYRGMCRVSGQYVPGDPRKPLHRCDVYRHPEAGNLLKSIMAKGASQPWQEVLEETLGEGRLDGTALREYFAPLEEWLRLESLRTNEFVGWNYDGDYCKRSIETANLQVTGGYYNAATSVVGVQLPMLLLLAWTLLFMWRSI
;
A
#
# COMPACT_ATOMS: atom_id res chain seq x y z
N MET A 1 -62.09 58.96 -30.67
CA MET A 1 -61.41 57.67 -30.96
C MET A 1 -60.66 57.29 -29.71
N THR A 2 -61.32 56.54 -28.83
CA THR A 2 -61.12 56.68 -27.37
C THR A 2 -61.60 55.44 -26.62
N GLU A 3 -61.30 54.23 -27.10
CA GLU A 3 -61.84 53.00 -26.47
C GLU A 3 -61.00 51.71 -26.65
N ILE A 4 -59.65 51.81 -26.75
CA ILE A 4 -58.78 50.62 -26.87
C ILE A 4 -57.70 50.53 -25.77
N ASN A 5 -57.09 51.63 -25.33
CA ASN A 5 -55.87 51.56 -24.50
C ASN A 5 -56.06 51.10 -23.03
N ASN A 6 -57.28 51.12 -22.48
CA ASN A 6 -57.51 50.79 -21.07
C ASN A 6 -57.50 49.28 -20.72
N LYS A 7 -57.37 48.37 -21.70
CA LYS A 7 -57.31 46.92 -21.41
C LYS A 7 -55.90 46.34 -21.32
N TYR A 8 -54.87 47.01 -21.83
CA TYR A 8 -53.48 46.49 -21.79
C TYR A 8 -52.71 46.89 -20.53
N VAL A 9 -53.03 48.03 -19.91
CA VAL A 9 -52.32 48.51 -18.70
C VAL A 9 -52.66 47.68 -17.46
N LEU A 10 -53.91 47.24 -17.32
CA LEU A 10 -54.38 46.50 -16.13
C LEU A 10 -53.78 45.08 -16.04
N SER A 11 -53.56 44.43 -17.19
CA SER A 11 -52.97 43.07 -17.25
C SER A 11 -51.50 43.03 -16.86
N ILE A 12 -50.75 44.13 -17.04
CA ILE A 12 -49.33 44.21 -16.69
C ILE A 12 -49.13 44.46 -15.19
N LEU A 13 -50.01 45.24 -14.56
CA LEU A 13 -49.98 45.51 -13.12
C LEU A 13 -50.31 44.29 -12.25
N LEU A 14 -51.19 43.39 -12.71
CA LEU A 14 -51.53 42.15 -12.01
C LEU A 14 -50.46 41.05 -12.10
N ALA A 15 -49.54 41.13 -13.07
CA ALA A 15 -48.46 40.15 -13.24
C ALA A 15 -47.26 40.40 -12.29
N LEU A 16 -47.13 41.61 -11.75
CA LEU A 16 -45.96 42.04 -10.97
C LEU A 16 -46.11 41.91 -9.44
N THR A 17 -47.30 41.59 -8.92
CA THR A 17 -47.58 41.50 -7.48
C THR A 17 -47.44 40.09 -6.89
N HIS A 18 -47.12 39.06 -7.69
CA HIS A 18 -47.12 37.65 -7.27
C HIS A 18 -45.74 36.97 -7.17
N LEU A 19 -44.63 37.72 -7.21
CA LEU A 19 -43.27 37.15 -7.27
C LEU A 19 -42.36 37.43 -6.04
N LEU A 20 -42.87 38.05 -4.97
CA LEU A 20 -42.09 38.32 -3.74
C LEU A 20 -42.92 38.12 -2.46
N ALA A 21 -43.25 36.86 -2.14
CA ALA A 21 -43.75 36.47 -0.81
C ALA A 21 -43.50 34.97 -0.54
N ALA A 22 -42.40 34.66 0.17
CA ALA A 22 -42.14 33.34 0.72
C ALA A 22 -41.21 33.45 1.94
N GLN A 23 -41.79 33.44 3.14
CA GLN A 23 -41.07 33.09 4.37
C GLN A 23 -41.14 31.57 4.57
N ALA A 24 -40.13 30.99 5.21
CA ALA A 24 -40.19 29.62 5.69
C ALA A 24 -40.97 29.52 7.00
N ASP A 25 -41.77 28.46 7.17
CA ASP A 25 -41.42 27.40 8.14
C ASP A 25 -42.28 26.12 7.87
N PRO A 26 -41.98 24.96 8.49
CA PRO A 26 -42.19 23.66 7.85
C PRO A 26 -43.45 22.89 8.27
N GLN A 27 -43.94 22.02 7.37
CA GLN A 27 -44.64 20.80 7.76
C GLN A 27 -44.48 19.69 6.69
N LEU A 28 -44.37 18.44 7.14
CA LEU A 28 -44.45 17.26 6.27
C LEU A 28 -45.92 16.93 5.97
N ASP A 29 -46.20 16.52 4.73
CA ASP A 29 -47.36 15.71 4.40
C ASP A 29 -47.01 14.75 3.25
N LEU A 30 -47.52 13.52 3.31
CA LEU A 30 -47.29 12.45 2.33
C LEU A 30 -48.62 11.99 1.72
N PRO A 31 -48.67 11.65 0.41
CA PRO A 31 -49.88 11.12 -0.21
C PRO A 31 -50.24 9.71 0.31
N PRO A 32 -51.54 9.33 0.32
CA PRO A 32 -52.03 8.16 1.04
C PRO A 32 -51.76 6.82 0.33
N LEU A 33 -51.61 5.76 1.13
CA LEU A 33 -51.61 4.37 0.69
C LEU A 33 -53.03 3.88 0.38
N ASN A 34 -53.19 3.10 -0.68
CA ASN A 34 -54.45 2.46 -1.06
C ASN A 34 -54.48 0.98 -0.63
N PRO A 35 -55.51 0.51 0.08
CA PRO A 35 -55.66 -0.90 0.46
C PRO A 35 -56.26 -1.77 -0.67
N ASP A 36 -56.37 -3.08 -0.38
CA ASP A 36 -57.12 -4.12 -1.10
C ASP A 36 -56.63 -4.60 -2.48
N VAL A 37 -55.65 -5.53 -2.45
CA VAL A 37 -55.63 -6.75 -3.30
C VAL A 37 -55.15 -7.93 -2.43
N GLN A 38 -55.72 -9.14 -2.60
CA GLN A 38 -55.49 -10.28 -1.70
C GLN A 38 -54.74 -11.47 -2.34
N GLY A 39 -53.75 -12.00 -1.60
CA GLY A 39 -53.32 -13.41 -1.61
C GLY A 39 -52.32 -13.86 -2.68
N PRO A 40 -51.72 -15.08 -2.54
CA PRO A 40 -51.86 -16.05 -1.43
C PRO A 40 -50.64 -16.10 -0.49
N GLU A 41 -50.76 -16.83 0.62
CA GLU A 41 -49.68 -17.05 1.60
C GLU A 41 -48.66 -18.12 1.15
N LEU A 42 -47.37 -17.87 1.42
CA LEU A 42 -46.37 -18.93 1.63
C LEU A 42 -45.45 -18.51 2.80
N LEU A 43 -45.39 -19.35 3.84
CA LEU A 43 -44.64 -19.11 5.06
C LEU A 43 -43.16 -19.47 4.89
N TYR A 44 -42.26 -18.51 5.10
CA TYR A 44 -40.86 -18.80 5.46
C TYR A 44 -40.32 -17.74 6.43
N ASN A 45 -39.84 -18.19 7.60
CA ASN A 45 -39.26 -17.32 8.61
C ASN A 45 -37.76 -17.10 8.33
N SER A 46 -37.40 -15.93 7.83
CA SER A 46 -36.02 -15.42 7.81
C SER A 46 -36.03 -13.92 8.09
N LEU A 47 -35.08 -13.44 8.89
CA LEU A 47 -34.94 -12.02 9.21
C LEU A 47 -34.52 -11.23 7.96
N THR A 48 -35.36 -10.30 7.52
CA THR A 48 -35.09 -9.46 6.35
C THR A 48 -34.14 -8.30 6.71
N PRO A 49 -33.04 -8.09 5.98
CA PRO A 49 -32.24 -6.87 6.09
C PRO A 49 -33.08 -5.64 5.73
N ARG A 50 -33.03 -4.60 6.56
CA ARG A 50 -33.82 -3.36 6.38
C ARG A 50 -32.99 -2.20 5.81
N THR A 51 -32.58 -2.30 4.55
CA THR A 51 -32.29 -1.13 3.70
C THR A 51 -32.18 -1.57 2.24
N PRO A 52 -32.89 -0.92 1.29
CA PRO A 52 -32.46 -0.92 -0.10
C PRO A 52 -31.18 -0.08 -0.20
N ALA A 53 -30.08 -0.68 -0.68
CA ALA A 53 -28.85 0.05 -0.92
C ALA A 53 -29.06 1.10 -2.03
N SER A 54 -28.49 2.30 -1.86
CA SER A 54 -28.54 3.33 -2.89
C SER A 54 -27.43 3.15 -3.94
N PRO A 55 -27.58 3.65 -5.18
CA PRO A 55 -26.51 3.62 -6.19
C PRO A 55 -25.21 4.37 -5.83
N LEU A 56 -25.18 5.07 -4.69
CA LEU A 56 -23.98 5.68 -4.10
C LEU A 56 -23.21 4.74 -3.16
N GLN A 57 -23.77 3.58 -2.77
CA GLN A 57 -23.03 2.54 -2.05
C GLN A 57 -22.18 1.65 -2.98
N THR A 58 -22.46 1.67 -4.29
CA THR A 58 -21.83 0.84 -5.33
C THR A 58 -20.52 1.38 -5.93
N LEU A 59 -19.97 2.49 -5.41
CA LEU A 59 -18.84 3.23 -6.04
C LEU A 59 -17.56 3.32 -5.21
N GLY A 60 -17.48 2.65 -4.07
CA GLY A 60 -16.25 2.61 -3.28
C GLY A 60 -16.11 1.36 -2.43
N ASP A 61 -15.19 0.48 -2.81
CA ASP A 61 -14.48 -0.32 -1.83
C ASP A 61 -13.04 -0.60 -2.27
N PHE A 62 -12.14 0.17 -1.67
CA PHE A 62 -10.75 -0.10 -1.27
C PHE A 62 -9.98 -1.31 -1.85
N ASP A 63 -8.66 -1.13 -1.93
CA ASP A 63 -7.61 -2.18 -2.01
C ASP A 63 -8.01 -3.49 -1.30
N ARG A 64 -8.52 -4.42 -2.11
CA ARG A 64 -9.07 -5.70 -1.65
C ARG A 64 -8.03 -6.52 -0.89
N SER A 65 -6.78 -6.46 -1.34
CA SER A 65 -5.66 -7.28 -0.85
C SER A 65 -5.46 -7.19 0.67
N GLN A 66 -5.73 -6.01 1.26
CA GLN A 66 -5.55 -5.77 2.69
C GLN A 66 -6.78 -6.07 3.55
N ARG A 67 -7.98 -6.10 2.96
CA ARG A 67 -9.25 -6.10 3.71
C ARG A 67 -10.14 -7.31 3.47
N TYR A 68 -10.11 -7.86 2.25
CA TYR A 68 -10.98 -8.96 1.82
C TYR A 68 -10.20 -10.15 1.23
N GLY A 69 -8.91 -10.00 0.98
CA GLY A 69 -8.07 -11.00 0.30
C GLY A 69 -7.83 -10.62 -1.16
N PRO A 70 -7.36 -11.55 -2.02
CA PRO A 70 -7.06 -11.25 -3.42
C PRO A 70 -8.27 -10.65 -4.17
N PRO A 71 -8.05 -9.83 -5.21
CA PRO A 71 -6.83 -9.72 -6.02
C PRO A 71 -5.64 -9.02 -5.36
N TYR A 72 -4.44 -9.36 -5.83
CA TYR A 72 -3.27 -8.50 -5.77
C TYR A 72 -3.04 -7.95 -7.18
N ALA A 73 -3.14 -6.63 -7.36
CA ALA A 73 -2.98 -5.96 -8.65
C ALA A 73 -1.55 -5.43 -8.84
N SER A 74 -1.15 -5.16 -10.09
CA SER A 74 0.16 -4.60 -10.42
C SER A 74 0.25 -3.08 -10.19
N ASP A 75 -0.08 -2.65 -8.97
CA ASP A 75 -0.04 -1.26 -8.49
C ASP A 75 1.28 -0.53 -8.82
N GLY A 76 2.39 -1.28 -8.99
CA GLY A 76 3.74 -0.78 -9.24
C GLY A 76 4.15 -0.60 -10.70
N LEU A 77 3.29 -0.93 -11.68
CA LEU A 77 3.60 -0.83 -13.13
C LEU A 77 2.77 0.22 -13.89
N ASN A 78 1.84 0.90 -13.21
CA ASN A 78 1.06 1.99 -13.77
C ASN A 78 1.36 3.30 -13.02
N ASP A 79 1.60 4.37 -13.79
CA ASP A 79 2.18 5.67 -13.40
C ASP A 79 1.40 6.47 -12.34
N ASP A 80 0.23 5.97 -11.96
CA ASP A 80 -0.71 6.58 -11.01
C ASP A 80 -1.38 5.59 -10.05
N GLY A 81 -1.31 4.28 -10.32
CA GLY A 81 -2.13 3.27 -9.64
C GLY A 81 -3.62 3.62 -9.66
N ALA A 82 -4.13 4.12 -10.80
CA ALA A 82 -5.50 4.60 -10.96
C ALA A 82 -6.22 4.06 -12.21
N ASP A 83 -5.61 3.11 -12.95
CA ASP A 83 -6.24 2.46 -14.12
C ASP A 83 -7.41 1.51 -13.74
N ASP A 84 -7.58 1.25 -12.44
CA ASP A 84 -8.65 0.56 -11.71
C ASP A 84 -10.06 0.96 -12.20
N PHE A 85 -10.24 2.23 -12.62
CA PHE A 85 -11.52 2.82 -13.04
C PHE A 85 -11.63 3.13 -14.55
N ARG A 86 -11.28 2.16 -15.43
CA ARG A 86 -11.57 2.30 -16.87
C ARG A 86 -13.09 2.45 -17.15
N ASN A 87 -13.46 3.69 -17.48
CA ASN A 87 -14.78 4.22 -17.88
C ASN A 87 -15.83 4.34 -16.76
N GLY A 88 -15.90 5.50 -16.13
CA GLY A 88 -17.11 5.93 -15.41
C GLY A 88 -18.32 5.94 -16.35
N GLN A 89 -19.40 5.27 -15.95
CA GLN A 89 -20.68 5.27 -16.67
C GLN A 89 -21.78 5.69 -15.70
N THR A 90 -22.18 6.96 -15.80
CA THR A 90 -23.35 7.52 -15.11
C THR A 90 -24.63 6.90 -15.63
N TYR A 91 -25.45 6.32 -14.74
CA TYR A 91 -26.66 5.58 -15.14
C TYR A 91 -27.79 6.52 -15.59
N ASP A 92 -27.84 7.74 -15.07
CA ASP A 92 -28.96 8.68 -15.23
C ASP A 92 -29.01 9.45 -16.57
N GLU A 93 -27.89 9.62 -17.28
CA GLU A 93 -27.85 10.53 -18.45
C GLU A 93 -28.59 10.00 -19.69
N ARG A 94 -29.00 8.71 -19.71
CA ARG A 94 -29.69 8.09 -20.87
C ARG A 94 -31.21 8.05 -20.78
N MET A 95 -31.81 8.43 -19.64
CA MET A 95 -33.27 8.29 -19.40
C MET A 95 -34.09 9.58 -19.64
N ARG A 96 -33.51 10.67 -20.15
CA ARG A 96 -34.18 12.00 -20.14
C ARG A 96 -34.78 12.53 -21.46
N TYR A 97 -34.66 11.81 -22.58
CA TYR A 97 -35.39 12.13 -23.82
C TYR A 97 -36.00 10.88 -24.45
N GLY A 98 -37.20 10.52 -23.99
CA GLY A 98 -38.00 9.48 -24.64
C GLY A 98 -38.50 9.93 -26.01
N TYR A 99 -37.96 9.33 -27.07
CA TYR A 99 -38.53 9.40 -28.41
C TYR A 99 -38.69 7.99 -28.99
N THR A 100 -39.94 7.63 -29.28
CA THR A 100 -40.30 6.47 -30.08
C THR A 100 -40.00 6.75 -31.55
N TYR A 101 -39.51 5.75 -32.30
CA TYR A 101 -39.90 5.61 -33.72
C TYR A 101 -39.77 4.16 -34.21
N ASN A 102 -40.46 3.87 -35.31
CA ASN A 102 -40.83 2.53 -35.72
C ASN A 102 -39.78 1.71 -36.48
N ALA A 103 -39.92 0.41 -36.29
CA ALA A 103 -39.46 -0.73 -37.09
C ALA A 103 -39.02 -0.48 -38.54
N ARG A 104 -37.97 -1.21 -38.94
CA ARG A 104 -37.95 -1.93 -40.23
C ARG A 104 -37.38 -3.33 -40.04
N ALA A 105 -38.10 -4.32 -40.58
CA ALA A 105 -37.69 -5.72 -40.53
C ALA A 105 -36.80 -6.08 -41.73
N GLN A 106 -35.92 -7.06 -41.55
CA GLN A 106 -35.69 -8.10 -42.54
C GLN A 106 -35.29 -9.41 -41.85
N ASN A 107 -35.71 -10.53 -42.43
CA ASN A 107 -35.59 -11.86 -41.83
C ASN A 107 -34.20 -12.46 -42.06
N LEU A 108 -33.79 -13.43 -41.22
CA LEU A 108 -33.48 -14.81 -41.68
C LEU A 108 -33.28 -15.79 -40.50
N SER A 109 -34.21 -16.75 -40.40
CA SER A 109 -34.09 -18.14 -39.92
C SER A 109 -33.19 -18.54 -38.73
N ARG A 110 -33.82 -18.88 -37.60
CA ARG A 110 -33.46 -20.03 -36.72
C ARG A 110 -34.09 -21.32 -37.30
N PRO A 111 -33.61 -22.55 -37.02
CA PRO A 111 -33.72 -23.28 -35.72
C PRO A 111 -32.37 -23.34 -34.93
N VAL A 112 -32.22 -23.63 -33.62
CA VAL A 112 -32.94 -24.48 -32.63
C VAL A 112 -32.69 -26.00 -32.84
N ALA A 113 -32.24 -26.81 -31.87
CA ALA A 113 -31.61 -26.60 -30.56
C ALA A 113 -30.97 -27.94 -30.05
N ASP A 114 -30.67 -28.03 -28.75
CA ASP A 114 -30.66 -29.23 -27.88
C ASP A 114 -29.34 -29.68 -27.22
N SER A 115 -29.21 -29.28 -25.94
CA SER A 115 -28.73 -30.10 -24.81
C SER A 115 -29.82 -31.16 -24.48
N PRO A 116 -29.61 -32.32 -23.80
CA PRO A 116 -28.63 -32.55 -22.71
C PRO A 116 -27.96 -33.95 -22.60
N PHE A 117 -27.09 -34.08 -21.58
CA PHE A 117 -26.73 -35.28 -20.77
C PHE A 117 -26.95 -36.70 -21.34
N SER A 118 -25.89 -37.52 -21.40
CA SER A 118 -25.90 -38.91 -20.90
C SER A 118 -24.50 -39.55 -20.86
N ASP A 119 -24.24 -40.39 -19.86
CA ASP A 119 -23.14 -41.35 -19.87
C ASP A 119 -23.37 -42.46 -20.93
N TYR A 120 -22.30 -43.08 -21.43
CA TYR A 120 -22.03 -44.49 -21.09
C TYR A 120 -20.60 -44.93 -21.47
N ASN A 121 -20.24 -46.14 -21.04
CA ASN A 121 -18.85 -46.59 -20.90
C ASN A 121 -18.46 -47.71 -21.90
N SER A 122 -17.22 -47.62 -22.38
CA SER A 122 -16.32 -48.74 -22.75
C SER A 122 -16.33 -49.36 -24.16
N ASN A 123 -15.09 -49.69 -24.56
CA ASN A 123 -14.65 -50.95 -25.19
C ASN A 123 -14.68 -51.20 -26.72
N ASN A 124 -13.54 -50.81 -27.35
CA ASN A 124 -12.46 -51.73 -27.77
C ASN A 124 -12.40 -52.31 -29.21
N LEU A 125 -11.16 -52.62 -29.62
CA LEU A 125 -10.67 -53.41 -30.78
C LEU A 125 -10.84 -52.82 -32.21
N GLY A 126 -9.79 -52.72 -33.04
CA GLY A 126 -8.34 -52.79 -32.77
C GLY A 126 -7.43 -53.14 -33.97
N GLN A 127 -6.10 -53.11 -33.71
CA GLN A 127 -4.99 -53.79 -34.43
C GLN A 127 -4.63 -53.29 -35.86
N GLN A 128 -3.37 -53.42 -36.35
CA GLN A 128 -2.10 -54.02 -35.88
C GLN A 128 -0.91 -53.07 -36.30
N GLN A 129 0.42 -53.25 -36.18
CA GLN A 129 1.42 -54.33 -35.93
C GLN A 129 2.64 -53.69 -35.17
N ARG A 130 3.39 -54.38 -34.29
CA ARG A 130 4.64 -55.20 -34.47
C ARG A 130 5.88 -54.44 -35.00
N ASP A 131 7.12 -54.69 -34.53
CA ASP A 131 7.69 -55.92 -33.88
C ASP A 131 8.43 -55.70 -32.51
N ASN A 132 9.04 -56.78 -31.96
CA ASN A 132 9.66 -56.90 -30.60
C ASN A 132 11.10 -57.56 -30.74
N PRO A 133 11.75 -58.35 -29.82
CA PRO A 133 11.39 -58.96 -28.52
C PRO A 133 12.44 -58.98 -27.35
N ARG A 134 11.95 -59.16 -26.09
CA ARG A 134 12.58 -59.86 -24.91
C ARG A 134 13.72 -59.16 -24.11
N TYR A 135 13.73 -59.00 -22.76
CA TYR A 135 13.39 -59.83 -21.54
C TYR A 135 14.65 -60.49 -20.88
N PRO A 136 14.75 -60.81 -19.55
CA PRO A 136 13.83 -60.58 -18.40
C PRO A 136 14.41 -60.26 -16.96
N ASN A 137 13.51 -59.84 -16.05
CA ASN A 137 13.32 -60.19 -14.60
C ASN A 137 14.33 -60.03 -13.41
N HIS A 138 13.73 -59.55 -12.29
CA HIS A 138 13.76 -59.97 -10.86
C HIS A 138 14.82 -59.50 -9.82
N ASN A 139 14.25 -58.97 -8.70
CA ASN A 139 14.50 -59.16 -7.25
C ASN A 139 15.94 -59.16 -6.66
N TYR A 140 16.14 -58.42 -5.56
CA TYR A 140 16.12 -58.98 -4.18
C TYR A 140 16.06 -57.89 -3.08
N ASP A 141 16.06 -58.31 -1.81
CA ASP A 141 15.63 -57.55 -0.61
C ASP A 141 16.69 -56.69 0.13
N ASN A 142 16.17 -55.96 1.13
CA ASN A 142 16.83 -55.30 2.29
C ASN A 142 17.43 -56.37 3.28
N PRO A 143 18.06 -56.08 4.47
CA PRO A 143 18.41 -54.80 5.11
C PRO A 143 19.76 -54.73 5.91
N SER A 144 19.95 -53.63 6.66
CA SER A 144 20.46 -53.55 8.07
C SER A 144 21.95 -53.41 8.46
N ASP A 145 22.23 -52.29 9.16
CA ASP A 145 22.90 -52.11 10.48
C ASP A 145 24.37 -52.49 10.85
N ARG A 146 25.09 -51.44 11.34
CA ARG A 146 25.83 -51.30 12.64
C ARG A 146 27.35 -51.56 12.83
N PHE A 147 27.98 -50.51 13.42
CA PHE A 147 29.06 -50.44 14.43
C PHE A 147 30.51 -50.97 14.17
N GLY A 148 31.52 -50.19 14.64
CA GLY A 148 32.84 -50.70 15.04
C GLY A 148 34.06 -49.74 14.98
N ASN A 149 34.47 -49.13 16.11
CA ASN A 149 35.74 -48.37 16.25
C ASN A 149 36.98 -49.34 16.19
N ASN A 150 38.27 -48.96 16.05
CA ASN A 150 39.04 -47.98 16.86
C ASN A 150 40.55 -47.88 16.47
N ASN A 151 41.28 -46.83 16.94
CA ASN A 151 42.78 -46.74 17.11
C ASN A 151 43.72 -46.62 15.86
N ARG A 152 44.95 -46.04 15.87
CA ARG A 152 45.86 -45.45 16.91
C ARG A 152 47.04 -44.58 16.34
N TYR A 153 47.88 -44.00 17.23
CA TYR A 153 49.22 -43.34 17.06
C TYR A 153 49.24 -41.85 16.61
N ALA A 154 50.16 -40.94 17.03
CA ALA A 154 51.11 -40.87 18.19
C ALA A 154 51.73 -39.43 18.38
N ASP A 155 52.43 -39.22 19.52
CA ASP A 155 53.36 -38.11 19.92
C ASP A 155 52.80 -36.69 20.26
N ASN A 156 53.11 -35.95 21.37
CA ASN A 156 54.26 -35.74 22.32
C ASN A 156 55.18 -34.54 21.93
N PHE A 157 55.56 -33.50 22.71
CA PHE A 157 55.37 -32.94 24.09
C PHE A 157 55.20 -31.36 23.98
N ASP A 158 54.97 -30.45 24.95
CA ASP A 158 55.29 -30.21 26.40
C ASP A 158 56.76 -29.74 26.71
N GLU A 159 57.10 -28.73 27.55
CA GLU A 159 56.39 -27.68 28.33
C GLU A 159 57.37 -26.51 28.75
N ARG A 160 56.88 -25.31 29.17
CA ARG A 160 57.49 -24.23 30.04
C ARG A 160 58.63 -23.23 29.61
N GLN A 161 58.33 -21.95 29.93
CA GLN A 161 59.15 -20.89 30.60
C GLN A 161 60.36 -20.13 29.97
N ARG A 162 60.09 -18.83 29.71
CA ARG A 162 60.77 -17.58 30.18
C ARG A 162 62.18 -17.10 29.76
N ASP A 163 62.18 -15.79 29.46
CA ASP A 163 63.07 -14.68 29.89
C ASP A 163 64.22 -14.14 28.99
N ARG A 164 64.14 -12.80 28.79
CA ARG A 164 65.22 -11.81 28.56
C ARG A 164 65.96 -11.82 27.22
N ASP A 165 66.61 -10.73 26.78
CA ASP A 165 66.84 -9.37 27.34
C ASP A 165 66.85 -8.35 26.14
N ARG A 166 66.90 -7.01 26.20
CA ARG A 166 67.21 -6.01 27.24
C ARG A 166 66.78 -4.58 26.81
N TYR A 167 66.94 -3.59 27.70
CA TYR A 167 67.15 -2.15 27.45
C TYR A 167 65.90 -1.31 26.98
N ASN A 168 65.78 0.00 27.26
CA ASN A 168 66.62 0.90 28.07
C ASN A 168 65.81 2.00 28.84
N ASN A 169 66.46 2.59 29.84
CA ASN A 169 66.44 3.96 30.40
C ASN A 169 65.39 5.02 29.97
N ASP A 170 64.95 5.96 30.85
CA ASP A 170 65.63 6.47 32.06
C ASP A 170 64.72 7.07 33.18
N ASN A 171 65.17 6.87 34.43
CA ASN A 171 65.15 7.76 35.62
C ASN A 171 63.90 8.36 36.34
N LEU A 172 64.02 8.24 37.69
CA LEU A 172 63.64 9.16 38.80
C LEU A 172 62.27 9.08 39.52
N ASP A 173 62.26 9.58 40.77
CA ASP A 173 61.50 9.04 41.92
C ASP A 173 61.19 10.14 43.00
N GLN A 174 60.27 9.81 43.93
CA GLN A 174 59.99 10.41 45.26
C GLN A 174 59.06 11.63 45.47
N ALA A 175 58.52 11.66 46.71
CA ALA A 175 57.76 12.69 47.46
C ALA A 175 56.25 12.87 47.11
N ARG A 176 55.28 12.37 47.90
CA ARG A 176 54.87 12.63 49.32
C ARG A 176 54.10 13.94 49.55
N PHE A 177 52.89 13.85 50.14
CA PHE A 177 52.50 14.53 51.41
C PHE A 177 51.19 13.91 51.99
N ASN A 178 50.87 14.19 53.28
CA ASN A 178 49.79 13.56 54.06
C ASN A 178 49.07 14.55 55.00
N ASN A 179 47.72 14.61 54.95
CA ASN A 179 46.78 15.02 56.05
C ASN A 179 46.97 16.44 56.68
N PRO A 180 46.26 16.91 57.74
CA PRO A 180 45.28 16.29 58.67
C PRO A 180 43.94 17.07 58.95
N ASN A 181 43.30 16.78 60.10
CA ASN A 181 41.92 17.07 60.56
C ASN A 181 41.58 18.52 61.08
N ASN A 182 40.32 18.67 61.58
CA ASN A 182 39.75 19.67 62.53
C ASN A 182 39.31 21.05 61.93
N ASP A 183 38.33 21.84 62.44
CA ASP A 183 37.71 21.98 63.79
C ASP A 183 36.30 22.70 63.81
N TYR A 184 35.55 22.58 64.92
CA TYR A 184 34.59 23.52 65.59
C TYR A 184 33.28 24.15 64.96
N ASN A 185 32.13 23.78 65.56
CA ASN A 185 31.10 24.62 66.27
C ASN A 185 30.33 25.84 65.65
N ALA A 186 28.98 25.79 65.78
CA ALA A 186 28.06 26.74 66.52
C ALA A 186 26.87 27.47 65.81
N ARG A 187 25.65 27.21 66.34
CA ARG A 187 24.42 28.09 66.48
C ARG A 187 23.76 28.67 65.20
N PHE A 188 22.42 28.80 65.07
CA PHE A 188 21.42 29.36 66.01
C PHE A 188 19.97 28.81 65.82
N ASN A 189 19.06 29.18 66.73
CA ASN A 189 17.60 28.89 66.73
C ASN A 189 16.82 29.62 65.60
N GLY A 190 15.57 29.27 65.24
CA GLY A 190 14.63 28.23 65.73
C GLY A 190 13.19 28.77 65.91
N ASN A 191 12.19 27.92 66.23
CA ASN A 191 10.96 28.28 66.98
C ASN A 191 10.08 27.06 67.35
N GLN A 192 9.31 27.17 68.44
CA GLN A 192 8.50 26.14 69.13
C GLN A 192 7.49 26.85 70.10
N PRO A 193 6.61 26.16 70.87
CA PRO A 193 6.13 24.77 70.77
C PRO A 193 4.65 24.77 70.29
N PRO A 194 3.54 24.75 71.09
CA PRO A 194 3.18 24.12 72.39
C PRO A 194 2.17 22.94 72.23
N VAL A 195 1.80 22.11 73.22
CA VAL A 195 2.43 21.59 74.47
C VAL A 195 1.57 20.41 74.99
N GLY A 196 2.17 19.36 75.57
CA GLY A 196 1.50 18.39 76.47
C GLY A 196 1.10 17.04 75.86
N GLY A 197 1.38 15.89 76.50
CA GLY A 197 2.25 15.68 77.68
C GLY A 197 2.26 14.24 78.21
N ASN A 198 3.37 13.86 78.87
CA ASN A 198 3.64 12.68 79.72
C ASN A 198 3.46 11.26 79.08
N LEU A 199 4.48 10.37 79.04
CA LEU A 199 5.21 9.67 80.13
C LEU A 199 4.32 8.63 80.86
N ASP A 200 4.77 7.42 81.23
CA ASP A 200 6.10 7.03 81.76
C ASP A 200 6.43 5.50 81.47
N PRO A 201 7.41 4.77 82.07
CA PRO A 201 8.71 4.51 81.40
C PRO A 201 9.36 3.08 81.55
N ASN A 202 10.65 3.00 81.16
CA ASN A 202 11.73 2.13 81.70
C ASN A 202 11.78 0.62 81.35
N SER A 203 12.96 -0.01 81.18
CA SER A 203 14.35 0.49 80.98
C SER A 203 15.25 -0.62 80.34
N PRO A 204 16.46 -0.30 79.81
CA PRO A 204 17.25 -1.21 78.97
C PRO A 204 18.44 -1.90 79.68
N PHE A 205 19.07 -2.88 79.02
CA PHE A 205 20.51 -3.20 79.20
C PHE A 205 21.15 -3.71 77.90
N ASN A 206 22.49 -3.82 77.88
CA ASN A 206 23.33 -3.76 76.66
C ASN A 206 24.47 -4.81 76.67
N SER A 207 25.16 -4.92 75.53
CA SER A 207 26.58 -5.29 75.35
C SER A 207 26.97 -6.77 75.08
N ASN A 208 27.41 -6.96 73.83
CA ASN A 208 28.67 -7.60 73.41
C ASN A 208 28.83 -9.14 73.38
N ASN A 209 29.67 -9.55 72.41
CA ASN A 209 30.02 -10.92 72.02
C ASN A 209 31.55 -11.11 72.08
N PRO A 210 32.04 -12.25 72.61
CA PRO A 210 33.38 -12.76 72.28
C PRO A 210 33.37 -14.22 71.77
N TYR A 211 34.27 -14.52 70.84
CA TYR A 211 34.50 -15.88 70.27
C TYR A 211 35.06 -16.88 71.31
N GLY A 212 34.75 -18.18 71.18
CA GLY A 212 35.18 -19.20 72.16
C GLY A 212 34.97 -20.70 71.84
N ASN A 213 35.23 -21.14 70.60
CA ASN A 213 35.58 -22.50 70.11
C ASN A 213 35.14 -23.86 70.76
N ASP A 214 34.96 -24.83 69.85
CA ASP A 214 35.28 -26.27 69.92
C ASP A 214 34.35 -27.35 70.57
N ARG A 215 33.84 -28.21 69.66
CA ARG A 215 33.85 -29.70 69.67
C ARG A 215 32.82 -30.53 70.48
N ASN A 216 31.94 -31.14 69.67
CA ASN A 216 31.67 -32.59 69.57
C ASN A 216 31.38 -33.41 70.84
N ARG A 217 30.15 -33.96 70.90
CA ARG A 217 29.96 -35.35 71.34
C ARG A 217 28.80 -36.07 70.64
N PHE A 218 29.14 -37.12 69.89
CA PHE A 218 28.26 -38.25 69.54
C PHE A 218 27.83 -38.99 70.84
N ASP A 219 26.74 -39.74 70.94
CA ASP A 219 25.64 -40.07 70.03
C ASP A 219 24.41 -40.48 70.87
N ASN A 220 23.24 -40.72 70.26
CA ASN A 220 22.19 -41.54 70.91
C ASN A 220 21.37 -42.37 69.90
N PRO A 221 21.76 -43.63 69.62
CA PRO A 221 21.35 -44.36 68.42
C PRO A 221 19.96 -45.02 68.48
N PHE A 222 19.01 -44.51 69.27
CA PHE A 222 17.65 -45.09 69.37
C PHE A 222 16.51 -44.05 69.53
N ARG A 223 16.10 -43.40 68.43
CA ARG A 223 14.73 -42.88 68.25
C ARG A 223 14.28 -42.93 66.78
N PRO A 224 13.13 -43.54 66.45
CA PRO A 224 12.56 -43.47 65.11
C PRO A 224 11.65 -42.24 64.92
N ASN A 225 11.74 -41.62 63.74
CA ASN A 225 10.77 -40.73 63.08
C ASN A 225 10.11 -39.58 63.87
N GLN A 226 10.47 -38.33 63.56
CA GLN A 226 9.46 -37.24 63.56
C GLN A 226 9.64 -36.07 62.57
N ASP A 227 10.44 -36.20 61.50
CA ASP A 227 10.41 -35.26 60.37
C ASP A 227 9.15 -35.46 59.51
N ARG A 228 8.07 -34.75 59.80
CA ARG A 228 6.83 -34.82 58.98
C ARG A 228 5.94 -33.58 58.90
N PHE A 229 6.47 -32.37 59.12
CA PHE A 229 5.69 -31.12 59.01
C PHE A 229 6.34 -30.04 58.13
N ASN A 230 6.61 -30.36 56.86
CA ASN A 230 6.73 -29.33 55.81
C ASN A 230 6.10 -29.71 54.45
N LEU A 231 5.37 -30.83 54.37
CA LEU A 231 4.79 -31.36 53.12
C LEU A 231 3.53 -30.63 52.60
N ASN A 232 3.07 -29.58 53.28
CA ASN A 232 1.84 -28.87 52.92
C ASN A 232 2.07 -27.73 51.93
N ASN A 233 3.23 -27.05 51.97
CA ASN A 233 3.55 -25.99 51.01
C ASN A 233 3.77 -26.57 49.60
N ASP A 234 4.58 -27.62 49.47
CA ASP A 234 4.84 -28.24 48.16
C ASP A 234 3.55 -28.74 47.52
N ARG A 235 2.69 -29.44 48.28
CA ARG A 235 1.37 -29.90 47.81
C ARG A 235 0.42 -28.76 47.46
N TYR A 236 0.56 -27.59 48.07
CA TYR A 236 -0.22 -26.41 47.74
C TYR A 236 0.27 -25.79 46.42
N PHE A 237 1.58 -25.64 46.25
CA PHE A 237 2.18 -25.15 44.99
C PHE A 237 1.99 -26.14 43.83
N GLU A 238 2.12 -27.44 44.05
CA GLU A 238 1.73 -28.48 43.09
C GLU A 238 0.26 -28.35 42.69
N ARG A 239 -0.66 -28.24 43.66
CA ARG A 239 -2.10 -28.06 43.38
C ARG A 239 -2.38 -26.76 42.62
N GLN A 240 -1.65 -25.68 42.87
CA GLN A 240 -1.74 -24.46 42.07
C GLN A 240 -1.23 -24.66 40.64
N ARG A 241 -0.08 -25.32 40.43
CA ARG A 241 0.43 -25.67 39.10
C ARG A 241 -0.58 -26.54 38.34
N PHE A 242 -1.04 -27.65 38.90
CA PHE A 242 -2.06 -28.52 38.28
C PHE A 242 -3.37 -27.79 37.95
N GLN A 243 -3.71 -26.69 38.65
CA GLN A 243 -4.86 -25.83 38.30
C GLN A 243 -4.53 -24.84 37.18
N GLN A 244 -3.32 -24.27 37.14
CA GLN A 244 -2.83 -23.44 36.04
C GLN A 244 -2.67 -24.28 34.76
N ASP A 245 -2.02 -25.43 34.83
CA ASP A 245 -1.86 -26.39 33.73
C ASP A 245 -3.22 -26.80 33.15
N ARG A 246 -4.20 -27.12 34.01
CA ARG A 246 -5.55 -27.45 33.55
C ARG A 246 -6.23 -26.28 32.84
N ARG A 247 -6.10 -25.05 33.35
CA ARG A 247 -6.65 -23.85 32.68
C ARG A 247 -5.97 -23.61 31.33
N TYR A 248 -4.65 -23.73 31.29
CA TYR A 248 -3.85 -23.63 30.07
C TYR A 248 -4.30 -24.65 29.00
N GLN A 249 -4.45 -25.93 29.37
CA GLN A 249 -4.92 -26.94 28.42
C GLN A 249 -6.35 -26.67 27.92
N ILE A 250 -7.26 -26.20 28.79
CA ILE A 250 -8.65 -25.85 28.39
C ILE A 250 -8.67 -24.66 27.42
N GLU A 251 -7.92 -23.59 27.69
CA GLU A 251 -7.86 -22.44 26.76
C GLU A 251 -7.12 -22.78 25.46
N LEU A 252 -6.10 -23.64 25.52
CA LEU A 252 -5.39 -24.15 24.34
C LEU A 252 -6.29 -25.06 23.48
N GLU A 253 -7.16 -25.86 24.09
CA GLU A 253 -8.15 -26.69 23.39
C GLU A 253 -9.24 -25.83 22.73
N LYS A 254 -9.81 -24.85 23.45
CA LYS A 254 -10.72 -23.84 22.88
C LYS A 254 -10.10 -23.13 21.68
N LEU A 255 -8.87 -22.64 21.84
CA LEU A 255 -8.14 -21.92 20.79
C LEU A 255 -7.92 -22.81 19.57
N ARG A 256 -7.48 -24.06 19.75
CA ARG A 256 -7.29 -25.01 18.64
C ARG A 256 -8.58 -25.30 17.91
N ASN A 257 -9.68 -25.51 18.62
CA ASN A 257 -10.99 -25.77 18.03
C ASN A 257 -11.46 -24.55 17.21
N LEU A 258 -11.35 -23.34 17.77
CA LEU A 258 -11.65 -22.08 17.07
C LEU A 258 -10.79 -21.95 15.79
N LEU A 259 -9.46 -22.07 15.89
CA LEU A 259 -8.54 -21.91 14.76
C LEU A 259 -8.72 -22.94 13.64
N VAL A 260 -9.22 -24.15 13.95
CA VAL A 260 -9.54 -25.17 12.95
C VAL A 260 -10.89 -24.88 12.28
N GLU A 261 -11.91 -24.49 13.05
CA GLU A 261 -13.21 -24.10 12.52
C GLU A 261 -13.07 -22.88 11.59
N THR A 262 -12.27 -21.88 11.97
CA THR A 262 -12.05 -20.66 11.18
C THR A 262 -11.11 -20.85 9.99
N ASP A 263 -10.12 -21.76 10.02
CA ASP A 263 -9.35 -22.09 8.80
C ASP A 263 -10.25 -22.76 7.76
N HIS A 264 -11.09 -23.70 8.18
CA HIS A 264 -12.00 -24.41 7.28
C HIS A 264 -13.09 -23.48 6.76
N LYS A 265 -13.88 -22.87 7.65
CA LYS A 265 -14.98 -21.98 7.25
C LYS A 265 -14.46 -20.73 6.55
N GLY A 266 -13.40 -20.11 7.06
CA GLY A 266 -12.79 -18.93 6.43
C GLY A 266 -12.17 -19.20 5.07
N SER A 267 -11.70 -20.42 4.79
CA SER A 267 -11.35 -20.81 3.41
C SER A 267 -12.59 -20.84 2.52
N LEU A 268 -13.72 -21.40 2.97
CA LEU A 268 -14.97 -21.48 2.18
C LEU A 268 -15.61 -20.12 1.90
N GLU A 269 -15.80 -19.28 2.93
CA GLU A 269 -16.43 -17.95 2.77
C GLU A 269 -15.55 -17.05 1.86
N CYS A 270 -14.22 -17.19 1.97
CA CYS A 270 -13.26 -16.52 1.09
C CYS A 270 -13.35 -17.04 -0.35
N THR A 271 -13.48 -18.35 -0.58
CA THR A 271 -13.70 -18.92 -1.92
C THR A 271 -15.00 -18.41 -2.55
N ALA A 272 -16.08 -18.29 -1.77
CA ALA A 272 -17.37 -17.77 -2.24
C ALA A 272 -17.26 -16.29 -2.65
N ASN A 273 -16.66 -15.47 -1.79
CA ASN A 273 -16.39 -14.05 -2.08
C ASN A 273 -15.52 -13.90 -3.34
N VAL A 274 -14.33 -14.51 -3.37
CA VAL A 274 -13.39 -14.42 -4.49
C VAL A 274 -13.99 -14.95 -5.80
N GLY A 275 -14.82 -16.00 -5.75
CA GLY A 275 -15.56 -16.49 -6.92
C GLY A 275 -16.52 -15.46 -7.50
N ALA A 276 -17.30 -14.78 -6.65
CA ALA A 276 -18.20 -13.71 -7.07
C ALA A 276 -17.43 -12.48 -7.59
N GLN A 277 -16.32 -12.11 -6.93
CA GLN A 277 -15.46 -11.01 -7.39
C GLN A 277 -14.85 -11.28 -8.77
N TRP A 278 -14.34 -12.50 -9.01
CA TRP A 278 -13.82 -12.90 -10.31
C TRP A 278 -14.89 -12.82 -11.42
N ASN A 279 -16.12 -13.26 -11.12
CA ASN A 279 -17.23 -13.20 -12.07
C ASN A 279 -17.61 -11.75 -12.42
N PHE A 280 -17.56 -10.83 -11.46
CA PHE A 280 -17.73 -9.40 -11.72
C PHE A 280 -16.58 -8.83 -12.55
N GLU A 281 -15.33 -9.03 -12.16
CA GLU A 281 -14.19 -8.39 -12.85
C GLU A 281 -13.95 -8.93 -14.27
N THR A 282 -14.35 -10.19 -14.54
CA THR A 282 -14.28 -10.81 -15.87
C THR A 282 -15.60 -10.74 -16.67
N ASN A 283 -16.66 -10.16 -16.11
CA ASN A 283 -17.92 -9.89 -16.80
C ASN A 283 -18.69 -8.77 -16.07
N VAL A 284 -18.27 -7.51 -16.28
CA VAL A 284 -18.76 -6.34 -15.54
C VAL A 284 -20.18 -5.98 -15.98
N ASN A 285 -21.17 -6.30 -15.14
CA ASN A 285 -22.59 -5.94 -15.31
C ASN A 285 -23.30 -5.85 -13.94
N GLU A 286 -24.54 -5.35 -13.93
CA GLU A 286 -25.34 -5.13 -12.71
C GLU A 286 -25.56 -6.41 -11.87
N ILE A 287 -25.76 -7.57 -12.51
CA ILE A 287 -26.06 -8.83 -11.82
C ILE A 287 -24.80 -9.33 -11.11
N THR A 288 -23.69 -9.41 -11.83
CA THR A 288 -22.41 -9.84 -11.24
C THR A 288 -21.90 -8.85 -10.19
N GLN A 289 -22.18 -7.55 -10.33
CA GLN A 289 -21.90 -6.54 -9.31
C GLN A 289 -22.70 -6.78 -8.02
N ALA A 290 -23.99 -7.09 -8.14
CA ALA A 290 -24.86 -7.39 -6.98
C ALA A 290 -24.48 -8.71 -6.29
N GLU A 291 -24.11 -9.74 -7.06
CA GLU A 291 -23.57 -11.01 -6.54
C GLU A 291 -22.25 -10.79 -5.79
N ALA A 292 -21.33 -10.05 -6.40
CA ALA A 292 -20.05 -9.66 -5.81
C ALA A 292 -20.22 -8.91 -4.48
N PHE A 293 -21.10 -7.90 -4.44
CA PHE A 293 -21.37 -7.13 -3.22
C PHE A 293 -21.98 -7.99 -2.10
N ASN A 294 -22.94 -8.86 -2.44
CA ASN A 294 -23.59 -9.74 -1.47
C ASN A 294 -22.60 -10.76 -0.86
N ALA A 295 -21.75 -11.38 -1.69
CA ALA A 295 -20.72 -12.31 -1.22
C ALA A 295 -19.64 -11.61 -0.38
N GLN A 296 -19.32 -10.36 -0.72
CA GLN A 296 -18.40 -9.52 0.06
C GLN A 296 -18.96 -9.20 1.46
N GLN A 297 -20.23 -8.79 1.56
CA GLN A 297 -20.88 -8.51 2.85
C GLN A 297 -20.91 -9.75 3.74
N GLN A 298 -21.28 -10.91 3.20
CA GLN A 298 -21.28 -12.19 3.94
C GLN A 298 -19.88 -12.55 4.49
N TYR A 299 -18.83 -12.30 3.71
CA TYR A 299 -17.45 -12.51 4.15
C TYR A 299 -17.02 -11.51 5.24
N VAL A 300 -17.44 -10.24 5.16
CA VAL A 300 -17.21 -9.23 6.20
C VAL A 300 -17.91 -9.60 7.51
N ASP A 301 -19.18 -10.02 7.44
CA ASP A 301 -19.95 -10.45 8.62
C ASP A 301 -19.32 -11.70 9.27
N PHE A 302 -18.78 -12.63 8.47
CA PHE A 302 -17.99 -13.76 8.96
C PHE A 302 -16.70 -13.30 9.67
N LEU A 303 -15.89 -12.43 9.05
CA LEU A 303 -14.65 -11.92 9.66
C LEU A 303 -14.92 -11.19 10.98
N ARG A 304 -15.99 -10.38 11.02
CA ARG A 304 -16.45 -9.69 12.23
C ARG A 304 -16.81 -10.69 13.34
N LEU A 305 -17.63 -11.70 13.02
CA LEU A 305 -18.02 -12.75 13.97
C LEU A 305 -16.81 -13.52 14.50
N VAL A 306 -15.83 -13.81 13.65
CA VAL A 306 -14.58 -14.48 14.03
C VAL A 306 -13.73 -13.61 14.97
N ALA A 307 -13.63 -12.31 14.72
CA ALA A 307 -12.93 -11.39 15.61
C ALA A 307 -13.66 -11.21 16.95
N GLU A 308 -14.99 -11.12 16.94
CA GLU A 308 -15.82 -11.08 18.16
C GLU A 308 -15.70 -12.37 18.98
N GLN A 309 -15.69 -13.55 18.34
CA GLN A 309 -15.41 -14.83 19.01
C GLN A 309 -14.00 -14.88 19.60
N SER A 310 -12.99 -14.40 18.86
CA SER A 310 -11.57 -14.44 19.26
C SER A 310 -11.28 -13.61 20.53
N LYS A 311 -12.11 -12.61 20.86
CA LYS A 311 -12.06 -11.84 22.12
C LYS A 311 -12.38 -12.67 23.37
N ASN A 312 -13.00 -13.85 23.23
CA ASN A 312 -13.31 -14.75 24.35
C ASN A 312 -12.15 -15.68 24.75
N ILE A 313 -11.05 -15.71 23.98
CA ILE A 313 -9.84 -16.47 24.31
C ILE A 313 -8.96 -15.65 25.25
N ASN A 314 -8.50 -16.25 26.34
CA ASN A 314 -7.53 -15.59 27.23
C ASN A 314 -6.12 -15.61 26.61
N LYS A 315 -5.76 -14.50 25.95
CA LYS A 315 -4.46 -14.33 25.27
C LYS A 315 -3.24 -14.54 26.17
N ASP A 316 -3.35 -14.23 27.47
CA ASP A 316 -2.25 -14.33 28.43
C ASP A 316 -1.90 -15.79 28.77
N LEU A 317 -2.72 -16.74 28.31
CA LEU A 317 -2.50 -18.18 28.40
C LEU A 317 -2.04 -18.82 27.07
N ILE A 318 -1.75 -18.03 26.02
CA ILE A 318 -1.24 -18.55 24.74
C ILE A 318 0.29 -18.47 24.72
N LEU A 319 0.94 -19.54 25.20
CA LEU A 319 2.41 -19.62 25.28
C LEU A 319 3.10 -19.98 23.95
N ASP A 320 2.38 -20.59 23.01
CA ASP A 320 2.88 -20.91 21.68
C ASP A 320 2.82 -19.66 20.79
N ARG A 321 3.99 -19.15 20.36
CA ARG A 321 4.11 -17.94 19.55
C ARG A 321 3.38 -18.03 18.20
N ARG A 322 3.33 -19.20 17.58
CA ARG A 322 2.66 -19.40 16.28
C ARG A 322 1.15 -19.39 16.44
N LEU A 323 0.63 -20.06 17.50
CA LEU A 323 -0.79 -19.99 17.83
C LEU A 323 -1.21 -18.59 18.28
N TYR A 324 -0.36 -17.88 19.04
CA TYR A 324 -0.59 -16.48 19.40
C TYR A 324 -0.65 -15.58 18.17
N ARG A 325 0.27 -15.73 17.20
CA ARG A 325 0.22 -14.97 15.94
C ARG A 325 -1.02 -15.34 15.10
N GLN A 326 -1.42 -16.60 15.06
CA GLN A 326 -2.62 -17.02 14.33
C GLN A 326 -3.89 -16.43 14.95
N TRP A 327 -3.97 -16.39 16.29
CA TRP A 327 -5.05 -15.73 17.03
C TRP A 327 -5.04 -14.20 16.85
N MET A 328 -3.87 -13.56 16.92
CA MET A 328 -3.68 -12.11 16.75
C MET A 328 -4.28 -11.63 15.42
N LEU A 329 -3.75 -12.14 14.30
CA LEU A 329 -4.19 -11.78 12.95
C LEU A 329 -5.66 -12.13 12.68
N GLN A 330 -6.22 -13.11 13.41
CA GLN A 330 -7.64 -13.48 13.33
C GLN A 330 -8.54 -12.59 14.20
N SER A 331 -7.99 -11.93 15.22
CA SER A 331 -8.70 -11.00 16.11
C SER A 331 -8.79 -9.57 15.57
N GLU A 332 -8.00 -9.26 14.53
CA GLU A 332 -7.95 -7.96 13.86
C GLU A 332 -9.17 -7.76 12.94
N ALA A 333 -10.19 -7.05 13.44
CA ALA A 333 -11.36 -6.66 12.63
C ALA A 333 -11.17 -5.33 11.88
N GLY A 334 -10.17 -4.51 12.23
CA GLY A 334 -9.90 -3.23 11.56
C GLY A 334 -11.12 -2.30 11.60
N PRO A 335 -11.49 -1.65 10.49
CA PRO A 335 -12.72 -0.83 10.43
C PRO A 335 -14.00 -1.60 10.79
N ASN A 336 -14.06 -2.91 10.56
CA ASN A 336 -15.24 -3.73 10.85
C ASN A 336 -15.49 -3.93 12.36
N ALA A 337 -14.56 -3.47 13.22
CA ALA A 337 -14.73 -3.37 14.66
C ALA A 337 -15.64 -2.21 15.10
N LEU A 338 -15.97 -1.27 14.20
CA LEU A 338 -16.80 -0.10 14.51
C LEU A 338 -18.26 -0.48 14.85
N PRO A 339 -18.98 0.39 15.60
CA PRO A 339 -20.44 0.39 15.64
C PRO A 339 -21.00 0.51 14.22
N ILE A 340 -22.15 -0.13 13.95
CA ILE A 340 -22.72 -0.22 12.59
C ILE A 340 -22.97 1.18 12.00
N GLU A 341 -23.49 2.13 12.78
CA GLU A 341 -23.72 3.51 12.34
C GLU A 341 -22.43 4.25 11.96
N THR A 342 -21.33 4.00 12.69
CA THR A 342 -20.00 4.56 12.37
C THR A 342 -19.38 3.86 11.15
N LEU A 343 -19.61 2.55 10.97
CA LEU A 343 -19.16 1.81 9.78
C LEU A 343 -19.89 2.27 8.51
N ASP A 344 -21.20 2.50 8.58
CA ASP A 344 -21.98 3.12 7.51
C ASP A 344 -21.49 4.54 7.20
N ARG A 345 -21.11 5.32 8.23
CA ARG A 345 -20.47 6.64 8.05
C ARG A 345 -19.09 6.51 7.37
N TYR A 346 -18.26 5.56 7.79
CA TYR A 346 -16.95 5.29 7.20
C TYR A 346 -17.05 4.98 5.71
N ASN A 347 -17.85 3.97 5.35
CA ASN A 347 -18.02 3.54 3.96
C ASN A 347 -18.60 4.66 3.09
N ARG A 348 -19.65 5.35 3.56
CA ARG A 348 -20.24 6.51 2.87
C ARG A 348 -19.23 7.63 2.60
N LEU A 349 -18.39 8.00 3.57
CA LEU A 349 -17.40 9.07 3.39
C LEU A 349 -16.41 8.73 2.27
N ILE A 350 -15.92 7.49 2.19
CA ILE A 350 -15.05 7.07 1.07
C ILE A 350 -15.81 7.08 -0.25
N ASN A 351 -17.06 6.61 -0.28
CA ASN A 351 -17.86 6.60 -1.51
C ASN A 351 -18.16 8.00 -2.04
N GLU A 352 -18.47 8.95 -1.16
CA GLU A 352 -18.68 10.36 -1.50
C GLU A 352 -17.39 10.99 -2.08
N MET A 353 -16.24 10.73 -1.47
CA MET A 353 -14.95 11.24 -1.98
C MET A 353 -14.50 10.55 -3.28
N LEU A 354 -14.74 9.25 -3.45
CA LEU A 354 -14.46 8.52 -4.68
C LEU A 354 -15.38 8.94 -5.82
N TYR A 355 -16.64 9.28 -5.53
CA TYR A 355 -17.55 9.89 -6.52
C TYR A 355 -17.01 11.23 -7.00
N ILE A 356 -16.55 12.10 -6.09
CA ILE A 356 -15.92 13.39 -6.43
C ILE A 356 -14.66 13.18 -7.27
N TYR A 357 -13.82 12.18 -6.94
CA TYR A 357 -12.64 11.83 -7.72
C TYR A 357 -12.98 11.37 -9.14
N ASN A 358 -13.94 10.46 -9.30
CA ASN A 358 -14.26 9.82 -10.57
C ASN A 358 -15.02 10.74 -11.54
N GLU A 359 -15.88 11.63 -11.04
CA GLU A 359 -16.59 12.63 -11.86
C GLU A 359 -15.82 13.95 -12.04
N ALA A 360 -14.61 14.06 -11.49
CA ALA A 360 -13.73 15.22 -11.69
C ALA A 360 -13.37 15.39 -13.18
N THR A 361 -13.91 16.44 -13.79
CA THR A 361 -13.69 16.81 -15.19
C THR A 361 -13.29 18.27 -15.33
N ILE A 362 -12.53 18.57 -16.40
CA ILE A 362 -12.11 19.94 -16.75
C ILE A 362 -12.42 20.26 -18.22
N CYS A 363 -12.18 21.52 -18.60
CA CYS A 363 -12.19 21.96 -20.00
C CYS A 363 -10.77 22.22 -20.53
N ALA A 364 -10.55 21.96 -21.82
CA ALA A 364 -9.26 22.06 -22.48
C ALA A 364 -8.71 23.50 -22.47
N TYR A 365 -7.40 23.64 -22.21
CA TYR A 365 -6.73 24.94 -22.09
C TYR A 365 -6.93 25.85 -23.31
N GLN A 366 -6.60 25.34 -24.51
CA GLN A 366 -6.68 26.11 -25.76
C GLN A 366 -8.08 26.10 -26.40
N GLN A 367 -8.99 25.23 -25.95
CA GLN A 367 -10.31 25.04 -26.55
C GLN A 367 -11.41 24.96 -25.48
N PRO A 368 -11.82 26.10 -24.87
CA PRO A 368 -12.66 26.10 -23.66
C PRO A 368 -14.07 25.49 -23.81
N PHE A 369 -14.52 25.21 -25.04
CA PHE A 369 -15.78 24.51 -25.31
C PHE A 369 -15.65 22.98 -25.33
N ILE A 370 -14.42 22.45 -25.36
CA ILE A 370 -14.14 21.03 -25.10
C ILE A 370 -14.03 20.86 -23.59
N CYS A 371 -15.14 20.46 -22.97
CA CYS A 371 -15.24 20.10 -21.56
C CYS A 371 -15.43 18.59 -21.41
N ASN A 372 -15.56 18.13 -20.16
CA ASN A 372 -15.74 16.73 -19.76
C ASN A 372 -14.47 15.86 -19.95
N LEU A 373 -13.28 16.48 -20.04
CA LEU A 373 -12.01 15.75 -20.02
C LEU A 373 -11.82 15.08 -18.66
N ARG A 374 -11.66 13.75 -18.64
CA ARG A 374 -11.46 12.94 -17.42
C ARG A 374 -9.98 12.63 -17.20
N TYR A 375 -9.61 12.30 -15.96
CA TYR A 375 -8.22 12.00 -15.61
C TYR A 375 -7.60 10.94 -16.54
N ILE A 376 -8.35 9.86 -16.80
CA ILE A 376 -8.02 8.81 -17.75
C ILE A 376 -9.10 8.78 -18.85
N PRO A 377 -8.73 8.79 -20.14
CA PRO A 377 -7.36 8.87 -20.67
C PRO A 377 -6.81 10.31 -20.74
N ASP A 378 -7.68 11.33 -20.78
CA ASP A 378 -7.36 12.63 -21.37
C ASP A 378 -6.24 13.37 -20.64
N LEU A 379 -6.37 13.55 -19.32
CA LEU A 379 -5.39 14.36 -18.58
C LEU A 379 -4.08 13.60 -18.33
N LYS A 380 -4.13 12.26 -18.21
CA LYS A 380 -2.97 11.37 -18.17
C LYS A 380 -2.17 11.47 -19.48
N GLU A 381 -2.84 11.56 -20.63
CA GLU A 381 -2.18 11.82 -21.91
C GLU A 381 -1.58 13.24 -22.00
N ILE A 382 -2.32 14.28 -21.60
CA ILE A 382 -1.81 15.67 -21.62
C ILE A 382 -0.59 15.82 -20.71
N MET A 383 -0.66 15.34 -19.46
CA MET A 383 0.42 15.49 -18.48
C MET A 383 1.68 14.68 -18.84
N SER A 384 1.54 13.57 -19.58
CA SER A 384 2.68 12.75 -20.02
C SER A 384 3.30 13.23 -21.33
N LYS A 385 2.50 13.65 -22.32
CA LYS A 385 2.97 13.99 -23.67
C LYS A 385 3.18 15.49 -23.91
N SER A 386 2.44 16.38 -23.23
CA SER A 386 2.58 17.82 -23.48
C SER A 386 3.91 18.36 -22.95
N ARG A 387 4.36 19.44 -23.57
CA ARG A 387 5.58 20.20 -23.23
C ARG A 387 5.29 21.72 -23.20
N ASP A 388 4.02 22.11 -23.29
CA ASP A 388 3.57 23.49 -23.08
C ASP A 388 3.39 23.72 -21.58
N TRP A 389 4.17 24.65 -21.01
CA TRP A 389 4.11 24.96 -19.57
C TRP A 389 2.72 25.40 -19.14
N ASP A 390 2.07 26.27 -19.91
CA ASP A 390 0.85 26.94 -19.48
C ASP A 390 -0.37 26.02 -19.67
N GLU A 391 -0.32 25.08 -20.63
CA GLU A 391 -1.26 23.95 -20.73
C GLU A 391 -1.12 22.96 -19.55
N LEU A 392 0.11 22.53 -19.25
CA LEU A 392 0.39 21.65 -18.10
C LEU A 392 -0.04 22.32 -16.78
N GLN A 393 0.15 23.63 -16.66
CA GLN A 393 -0.22 24.41 -15.48
C GLN A 393 -1.74 24.52 -15.34
N HIS A 394 -2.46 24.84 -16.43
CA HIS A 394 -3.93 24.84 -16.45
C HIS A 394 -4.49 23.47 -16.06
N THR A 395 -4.00 22.41 -16.72
CA THR A 395 -4.43 21.02 -16.51
C THR A 395 -4.23 20.59 -15.06
N TRP A 396 -3.05 20.87 -14.50
CA TRP A 396 -2.74 20.59 -13.10
C TRP A 396 -3.67 21.36 -12.14
N VAL A 397 -3.81 22.68 -12.32
CA VAL A 397 -4.57 23.55 -11.40
C VAL A 397 -6.06 23.25 -11.39
N GLU A 398 -6.68 23.05 -12.56
CA GLU A 398 -8.11 22.79 -12.65
C GLU A 398 -8.45 21.36 -12.17
N TYR A 399 -7.61 20.37 -12.45
CA TYR A 399 -7.82 19.01 -11.94
C TYR A 399 -7.70 18.94 -10.40
N HIS A 400 -6.67 19.56 -9.81
CA HIS A 400 -6.53 19.61 -8.35
C HIS A 400 -7.64 20.43 -7.67
N ARG A 401 -8.23 21.41 -8.38
CA ARG A 401 -9.44 22.09 -7.91
C ARG A 401 -10.67 21.19 -7.97
N LYS A 402 -10.83 20.36 -9.01
CA LYS A 402 -12.01 19.53 -9.21
C LYS A 402 -12.01 18.25 -8.37
N ALA A 403 -10.96 17.44 -8.48
CA ALA A 403 -10.82 16.22 -7.68
C ALA A 403 -10.50 16.55 -6.21
N GLY A 404 -9.56 17.47 -5.96
CA GLY A 404 -9.03 17.73 -4.62
C GLY A 404 -9.94 18.58 -3.72
N ARG A 405 -10.18 19.86 -4.09
CA ARG A 405 -10.88 20.82 -3.20
C ARG A 405 -12.26 20.34 -2.75
N GLU A 406 -13.04 19.73 -3.63
CA GLU A 406 -14.46 19.43 -3.37
C GLU A 406 -14.66 18.31 -2.33
N MET A 407 -13.65 17.44 -2.10
CA MET A 407 -13.71 16.38 -1.09
C MET A 407 -13.12 16.75 0.29
N ARG A 408 -12.55 17.97 0.45
CA ARG A 408 -11.80 18.41 1.64
C ARG A 408 -12.53 18.13 2.96
N ASP A 409 -13.80 18.49 3.03
CA ASP A 409 -14.59 18.45 4.28
C ASP A 409 -15.11 17.03 4.58
N GLY A 410 -15.20 16.16 3.56
CA GLY A 410 -15.36 14.72 3.73
C GLY A 410 -14.10 14.08 4.32
N TYR A 411 -12.91 14.49 3.86
CA TYR A 411 -11.64 14.01 4.40
C TYR A 411 -11.41 14.45 5.85
N GLU A 412 -11.76 15.70 6.22
CA GLU A 412 -11.70 16.14 7.63
C GLU A 412 -12.55 15.28 8.56
N GLN A 413 -13.72 14.80 8.10
CA GLN A 413 -14.56 13.86 8.86
C GLN A 413 -13.98 12.43 8.89
N LEU A 414 -13.42 11.96 7.78
CA LEU A 414 -12.76 10.65 7.72
C LEU A 414 -11.60 10.57 8.73
N VAL A 415 -10.87 11.67 8.94
CA VAL A 415 -9.79 11.73 9.95
C VAL A 415 -10.31 11.48 11.37
N ASP A 416 -11.54 11.91 11.71
CA ASP A 416 -12.14 11.55 13.01
C ASP A 416 -12.50 10.07 13.06
N VAL A 417 -13.16 9.55 12.02
CA VAL A 417 -13.58 8.14 11.95
C VAL A 417 -12.38 7.19 11.93
N MET A 418 -11.26 7.56 11.31
CA MET A 418 -10.01 6.80 11.36
C MET A 418 -9.38 6.74 12.77
N ASN A 419 -9.64 7.74 13.62
CA ASN A 419 -9.26 7.69 15.02
C ASN A 419 -10.27 6.93 15.88
N GLU A 420 -11.56 6.89 15.50
CA GLU A 420 -12.53 5.91 16.06
C GLU A 420 -12.11 4.46 15.73
N VAL A 421 -11.66 4.18 14.49
CA VAL A 421 -11.11 2.88 14.07
C VAL A 421 -9.90 2.50 14.92
N ALA A 422 -8.97 3.44 15.15
CA ALA A 422 -7.81 3.22 16.00
C ALA A 422 -8.23 2.85 17.44
N TYR A 423 -9.16 3.60 18.02
CA TYR A 423 -9.67 3.37 19.37
C TYR A 423 -10.29 1.97 19.54
N VAL A 424 -11.17 1.53 18.63
CA VAL A 424 -11.80 0.20 18.73
C VAL A 424 -10.83 -0.96 18.47
N ASN A 425 -9.66 -0.70 17.85
CA ASN A 425 -8.56 -1.66 17.69
C ASN A 425 -7.46 -1.52 18.77
N ASN A 426 -7.68 -0.68 19.81
CA ASN A 426 -6.75 -0.46 20.94
C ASN A 426 -5.41 0.20 20.56
N VAL A 427 -5.37 1.02 19.51
CA VAL A 427 -4.20 1.82 19.11
C VAL A 427 -4.49 3.33 19.17
N THR A 428 -3.45 4.15 19.19
CA THR A 428 -3.57 5.57 19.61
C THR A 428 -4.17 6.50 18.56
N ASN A 429 -3.96 6.22 17.27
CA ASN A 429 -4.43 7.02 16.14
C ASN A 429 -4.42 6.21 14.84
N GLY A 430 -5.08 6.72 13.79
CA GLY A 430 -5.20 6.05 12.49
C GLY A 430 -3.88 5.77 11.77
N GLY A 431 -2.82 6.54 12.04
CA GLY A 431 -1.48 6.31 11.49
C GLY A 431 -0.79 5.10 12.10
N GLU A 432 -0.86 4.96 13.43
CA GLU A 432 -0.37 3.77 14.14
C GLU A 432 -1.15 2.52 13.74
N PHE A 433 -2.47 2.62 13.54
CA PHE A 433 -3.30 1.51 13.03
C PHE A 433 -2.79 0.98 11.67
N TRP A 434 -2.40 1.85 10.75
CA TRP A 434 -1.83 1.45 9.46
C TRP A 434 -0.38 0.94 9.52
N TYR A 435 0.34 1.22 10.61
CA TYR A 435 1.71 0.75 10.80
C TYR A 435 1.78 -0.59 11.55
N LEU A 436 0.68 -1.07 12.14
CA LEU A 436 0.56 -2.41 12.74
C LEU A 436 1.11 -3.56 11.85
N PRO A 437 0.79 -3.65 10.54
CA PRO A 437 1.25 -4.76 9.70
C PRO A 437 2.76 -4.78 9.44
N TYR A 438 3.49 -3.74 9.85
CA TYR A 438 4.96 -3.66 9.75
C TYR A 438 5.68 -3.99 11.07
N GLU A 439 4.94 -4.34 12.14
CA GLU A 439 5.49 -4.98 13.35
C GLU A 439 6.76 -4.32 13.94
N SER A 440 6.88 -2.98 13.85
CA SER A 440 7.98 -2.21 14.43
C SER A 440 7.45 -1.08 15.31
N ALA A 441 7.92 -1.05 16.56
CA ALA A 441 7.57 -0.03 17.54
C ALA A 441 8.07 1.39 17.20
N ASN A 442 8.91 1.54 16.15
CA ASN A 442 9.40 2.83 15.67
C ASN A 442 9.39 2.90 14.13
N PHE A 443 8.43 2.23 13.46
CA PHE A 443 8.42 2.06 12.00
C PHE A 443 8.63 3.37 11.21
N ARG A 444 8.07 4.49 11.69
CA ARG A 444 8.31 5.82 11.08
C ARG A 444 9.79 6.22 11.06
N GLN A 445 10.53 5.96 12.14
CA GLN A 445 11.97 6.23 12.19
C GLN A 445 12.75 5.24 11.32
N ASP A 446 12.30 3.99 11.20
CA ASP A 446 12.93 2.99 10.32
C ASP A 446 12.87 3.43 8.84
N VAL A 447 11.72 3.93 8.37
CA VAL A 447 11.59 4.43 6.98
C VAL A 447 12.35 5.73 6.72
N GLU A 448 12.43 6.65 7.70
CA GLU A 448 13.27 7.87 7.62
C GLU A 448 14.77 7.53 7.60
N ASN A 449 15.21 6.56 8.42
CA ASN A 449 16.61 6.09 8.44
C ASN A 449 17.03 5.55 7.07
N VAL A 450 16.13 4.84 6.38
CA VAL A 450 16.38 4.34 5.02
C VAL A 450 16.27 5.45 3.98
N TRP A 451 15.43 6.47 4.19
CA TRP A 451 15.39 7.64 3.30
C TRP A 451 16.75 8.34 3.26
N GLU A 452 17.33 8.68 4.41
CA GLU A 452 18.62 9.38 4.47
C GLU A 452 19.80 8.54 3.91
N GLN A 453 19.67 7.21 3.84
CA GLN A 453 20.62 6.36 3.10
C GLN A 453 20.52 6.58 1.59
N ILE A 454 19.30 6.69 1.05
CA ILE A 454 18.99 6.76 -0.40
C ILE A 454 19.12 8.19 -0.94
N ARG A 455 18.80 9.18 -0.10
CA ARG A 455 18.74 10.61 -0.40
C ARG A 455 19.90 11.18 -1.23
N PRO A 456 21.19 10.82 -1.02
CA PRO A 456 22.29 11.34 -1.85
C PRO A 456 22.15 11.01 -3.35
N LEU A 457 21.67 9.81 -3.67
CA LEU A 457 21.35 9.41 -5.05
C LEU A 457 20.18 10.23 -5.61
N TYR A 458 19.14 10.47 -4.79
CA TYR A 458 18.00 11.28 -5.20
C TYR A 458 18.37 12.75 -5.43
N GLU A 459 19.17 13.38 -4.56
CA GLU A 459 19.62 14.77 -4.74
C GLU A 459 20.50 14.93 -6.00
N GLY A 460 21.30 13.91 -6.34
CA GLY A 460 22.03 13.83 -7.61
C GLY A 460 21.10 13.72 -8.84
N LEU A 461 20.07 12.87 -8.77
CA LEU A 461 19.07 12.72 -9.83
C LEU A 461 18.25 14.02 -10.01
N HIS A 462 17.77 14.60 -8.91
CA HIS A 462 16.98 15.82 -8.86
C HIS A 462 17.71 17.01 -9.49
N SER A 463 18.97 17.24 -9.08
CA SER A 463 19.77 18.34 -9.62
C SER A 463 20.07 18.19 -11.11
N TYR A 464 20.36 16.96 -11.58
CA TYR A 464 20.50 16.66 -13.01
C TYR A 464 19.21 16.92 -13.80
N VAL A 465 18.06 16.42 -13.30
CA VAL A 465 16.74 16.61 -13.92
C VAL A 465 16.34 18.09 -13.94
N ARG A 466 16.50 18.82 -12.82
CA ARG A 466 16.26 20.26 -12.72
C ARG A 466 17.07 21.04 -13.76
N ARG A 467 18.37 20.72 -13.90
CA ARG A 467 19.24 21.35 -14.89
C ARG A 467 18.75 21.08 -16.32
N LYS A 468 18.47 19.81 -16.66
CA LYS A 468 18.00 19.42 -18.01
C LYS A 468 16.63 20.01 -18.35
N LEU A 469 15.71 20.11 -17.39
CA LEU A 469 14.45 20.83 -17.55
C LEU A 469 14.67 22.34 -17.71
N ARG A 470 15.62 22.93 -16.97
CA ARG A 470 15.99 24.35 -17.08
C ARG A 470 16.64 24.71 -18.42
N ASP A 471 17.40 23.78 -19.00
CA ASP A 471 17.95 23.92 -20.35
C ASP A 471 16.85 23.88 -21.42
N TYR A 472 15.71 23.23 -21.14
CA TYR A 472 14.55 23.12 -22.02
C TYR A 472 13.54 24.28 -21.88
N TYR A 473 13.02 24.51 -20.66
CA TYR A 473 12.02 25.55 -20.34
C TYR A 473 12.63 26.93 -20.08
N GLY A 474 13.96 27.03 -19.97
CA GLY A 474 14.70 28.26 -19.76
C GLY A 474 14.82 28.72 -18.30
N PRO A 475 15.81 29.59 -18.01
CA PRO A 475 16.17 30.00 -16.65
C PRO A 475 15.13 30.89 -15.96
N ASN A 476 14.19 31.46 -16.72
CA ASN A 476 13.14 32.34 -16.19
C ASN A 476 11.97 31.55 -15.58
N ARG A 477 11.75 30.30 -16.03
CA ARG A 477 10.72 29.40 -15.51
C ARG A 477 11.28 28.46 -14.45
N ILE A 478 12.56 28.06 -14.55
CA ILE A 478 13.21 27.12 -13.62
C ILE A 478 14.48 27.72 -13.01
N ASN A 479 14.45 27.95 -11.70
CA ASN A 479 15.58 28.41 -10.90
C ASN A 479 16.61 27.29 -10.73
N ARG A 480 17.90 27.63 -10.71
CA ARG A 480 19.02 26.68 -10.58
C ARG A 480 19.10 26.00 -9.21
N ILE A 481 18.61 26.66 -8.15
CA ILE A 481 18.78 26.19 -6.76
C ILE A 481 17.47 25.81 -6.05
N ALA A 482 16.30 25.98 -6.68
CA ALA A 482 15.00 25.81 -6.05
C ALA A 482 14.38 24.42 -6.29
N PRO A 483 13.27 24.09 -5.61
CA PRO A 483 12.39 22.99 -5.99
C PRO A 483 11.89 23.05 -7.44
N ILE A 484 11.62 21.88 -8.02
CA ILE A 484 11.06 21.73 -9.36
C ILE A 484 9.52 21.85 -9.28
N PRO A 485 8.86 22.65 -10.14
CA PRO A 485 7.40 22.65 -10.25
C PRO A 485 6.83 21.29 -10.68
N SER A 486 5.79 20.81 -10.01
CA SER A 486 5.25 19.45 -10.19
C SER A 486 4.72 19.16 -11.60
N HIS A 487 4.11 20.15 -12.25
CA HIS A 487 3.37 19.98 -13.51
C HIS A 487 4.25 19.61 -14.72
N ILE A 488 5.55 19.93 -14.69
CA ILE A 488 6.48 19.65 -15.80
C ILE A 488 7.25 18.32 -15.65
N LEU A 489 6.92 17.50 -14.64
CA LEU A 489 7.60 16.23 -14.37
C LEU A 489 6.94 15.02 -15.07
N GLY A 490 6.06 15.26 -16.06
CA GLY A 490 5.46 14.22 -16.90
C GLY A 490 4.31 13.43 -16.26
N ASN A 491 3.88 13.82 -15.06
CA ASN A 491 2.90 13.10 -14.26
C ASN A 491 2.09 14.09 -13.41
N MET A 492 0.79 13.84 -13.21
CA MET A 492 -0.12 14.75 -12.51
C MET A 492 0.33 15.10 -11.07
N TYR A 493 0.97 14.16 -10.37
CA TYR A 493 1.39 14.29 -8.97
C TYR A 493 2.91 14.46 -8.81
N ALA A 494 3.64 14.40 -9.93
CA ALA A 494 5.08 14.20 -9.99
C ALA A 494 5.55 12.98 -9.15
N GLN A 495 4.87 11.83 -9.30
CA GLN A 495 5.21 10.58 -8.60
C GLN A 495 6.25 9.71 -9.33
N SER A 496 6.20 9.65 -10.67
CA SER A 496 7.25 9.07 -11.51
C SER A 496 7.59 10.09 -12.59
N TRP A 497 8.86 10.11 -13.02
CA TRP A 497 9.40 11.07 -13.99
C TRP A 497 9.74 10.38 -15.33
N SER A 498 9.34 9.13 -15.51
CA SER A 498 9.59 8.32 -16.72
C SER A 498 9.11 9.01 -18.01
N ASN A 499 8.00 9.77 -17.94
CA ASN A 499 7.40 10.44 -19.09
C ASN A 499 8.17 11.68 -19.60
N ILE A 500 9.24 12.13 -18.92
CA ILE A 500 10.13 13.22 -19.40
C ILE A 500 11.51 12.72 -19.86
N LEU A 501 11.68 11.40 -20.05
CA LEU A 501 12.92 10.77 -20.49
C LEU A 501 13.48 11.38 -21.80
N ASP A 502 12.60 11.80 -22.72
CA ASP A 502 12.96 12.51 -23.97
C ASP A 502 13.79 13.79 -23.70
N ILE A 503 13.44 14.53 -22.64
CA ILE A 503 14.16 15.74 -22.22
C ILE A 503 15.44 15.34 -21.49
N VAL A 504 15.34 14.39 -20.55
CA VAL A 504 16.39 14.13 -19.54
C VAL A 504 17.43 13.08 -19.95
N ILE A 505 17.25 12.32 -21.03
CA ILE A 505 18.18 11.24 -21.42
C ILE A 505 19.65 11.72 -21.55
N PRO A 506 20.63 11.03 -20.92
CA PRO A 506 22.06 11.37 -21.00
C PRO A 506 22.68 11.28 -22.38
N TYR A 507 22.40 10.19 -23.10
CA TYR A 507 23.00 9.91 -24.41
C TYR A 507 21.90 9.71 -25.47
N PRO A 508 21.30 10.79 -26.03
CA PRO A 508 20.16 10.69 -26.97
C PRO A 508 20.44 9.83 -28.22
N GLY A 509 21.69 9.73 -28.65
CA GLY A 509 22.12 8.88 -29.77
C GLY A 509 22.18 7.38 -29.47
N ARG A 510 21.92 6.96 -28.22
CA ARG A 510 21.94 5.55 -27.78
C ARG A 510 20.54 5.13 -27.36
N LYS A 511 19.81 4.48 -28.27
CA LYS A 511 18.45 3.97 -27.99
C LYS A 511 18.48 2.94 -26.86
N LEU A 512 17.42 2.93 -26.05
CA LEU A 512 17.12 1.84 -25.13
C LEU A 512 16.76 0.57 -25.91
N VAL A 513 16.89 -0.60 -25.27
CA VAL A 513 16.32 -1.85 -25.77
C VAL A 513 14.81 -1.80 -25.60
N ASP A 514 14.12 -1.94 -26.73
CA ASP A 514 12.71 -2.31 -26.82
C ASP A 514 12.62 -3.60 -27.64
N VAL A 515 12.20 -4.69 -27.00
CA VAL A 515 12.00 -6.00 -27.65
C VAL A 515 10.64 -6.11 -28.35
N THR A 516 9.72 -5.15 -28.18
CA THR A 516 8.35 -5.19 -28.71
C THR A 516 8.29 -5.51 -30.21
N PRO A 517 9.07 -4.87 -31.11
CA PRO A 517 9.02 -5.18 -32.54
C PRO A 517 9.49 -6.62 -32.84
N ARG A 518 10.42 -7.15 -32.04
CA ARG A 518 11.01 -8.49 -32.20
C ARG A 518 10.16 -9.60 -31.57
N MET A 519 9.31 -9.27 -30.60
CA MET A 519 8.22 -10.14 -30.13
C MET A 519 7.16 -10.30 -31.21
N ILE A 520 6.72 -9.19 -31.82
CA ILE A 520 5.73 -9.18 -32.91
C ILE A 520 6.26 -9.94 -34.14
N GLU A 521 7.51 -9.71 -34.55
CA GLU A 521 8.17 -10.42 -35.66
C GLU A 521 8.25 -11.94 -35.42
N GLN A 522 8.36 -12.38 -34.16
CA GLN A 522 8.37 -13.80 -33.79
C GLN A 522 6.98 -14.41 -33.55
N GLY A 523 5.91 -13.65 -33.73
CA GLY A 523 4.54 -14.15 -33.53
C GLY A 523 4.20 -14.45 -32.06
N TYR A 524 4.73 -13.67 -31.12
CA TYR A 524 4.40 -13.81 -29.69
C TYR A 524 2.90 -13.62 -29.44
N THR A 525 2.37 -14.36 -28.47
CA THR A 525 0.98 -14.27 -27.99
C THR A 525 0.96 -14.10 -26.47
N PRO A 526 -0.14 -13.61 -25.86
CA PRO A 526 -0.31 -13.58 -24.41
C PRO A 526 -0.05 -14.93 -23.74
N LEU A 527 -0.54 -16.02 -24.33
CA LEU A 527 -0.28 -17.38 -23.85
C LEU A 527 1.22 -17.71 -23.83
N LEU A 528 1.95 -17.41 -24.91
CA LEU A 528 3.40 -17.64 -24.97
C LEU A 528 4.17 -16.79 -23.95
N MET A 529 3.72 -15.56 -23.69
CA MET A 529 4.32 -14.68 -22.68
C MET A 529 4.19 -15.26 -21.26
N PHE A 530 3.04 -15.87 -20.93
CA PHE A 530 2.84 -16.57 -19.66
C PHE A 530 3.51 -17.95 -19.61
N GLN A 531 3.73 -18.62 -20.74
CA GLN A 531 4.53 -19.86 -20.81
C GLN A 531 6.02 -19.58 -20.63
N LEU A 532 6.54 -18.46 -21.15
CA LEU A 532 7.90 -18.01 -20.88
C LEU A 532 8.09 -17.61 -19.41
N ALA A 533 7.08 -17.02 -18.77
CA ALA A 533 7.11 -16.77 -17.33
C ALA A 533 7.12 -18.09 -16.51
N GLU A 534 6.33 -19.11 -16.88
CA GLU A 534 6.41 -20.43 -16.24
C GLU A 534 7.79 -21.09 -16.45
N GLU A 535 8.39 -21.00 -17.65
CA GLU A 535 9.74 -21.52 -17.91
C GLU A 535 10.81 -20.76 -17.10
N PHE A 536 10.68 -19.43 -16.94
CA PHE A 536 11.54 -18.66 -16.05
C PHE A 536 11.51 -19.22 -14.62
N PHE A 537 10.33 -19.37 -14.02
CA PHE A 537 10.20 -19.83 -12.63
C PHE A 537 10.60 -21.30 -12.44
N THR A 538 10.23 -22.18 -13.37
CA THR A 538 10.65 -23.59 -13.30
C THR A 538 12.17 -23.74 -13.52
N SER A 539 12.80 -22.88 -14.34
CA SER A 539 14.26 -22.86 -14.52
C SER A 539 15.04 -22.54 -13.24
N ILE A 540 14.45 -21.77 -12.32
CA ILE A 540 15.01 -21.48 -10.98
C ILE A 540 14.49 -22.45 -9.91
N ASN A 541 14.05 -23.65 -10.30
CA ASN A 541 13.57 -24.71 -9.40
C ASN A 541 12.32 -24.31 -8.58
N MET A 542 11.44 -23.48 -9.12
CA MET A 542 10.11 -23.22 -8.56
C MET A 542 9.03 -24.06 -9.27
N SER A 543 7.78 -23.98 -8.80
CA SER A 543 6.71 -24.89 -9.21
C SER A 543 6.14 -24.51 -10.58
N ALA A 544 5.82 -25.50 -11.42
CA ALA A 544 4.90 -25.29 -12.54
C ALA A 544 3.51 -24.93 -12.00
N VAL A 545 2.76 -24.10 -12.72
CA VAL A 545 1.39 -23.68 -12.36
C VAL A 545 0.33 -24.65 -12.87
N GLY A 546 0.63 -25.39 -13.95
CA GLY A 546 -0.21 -26.48 -14.45
C GLY A 546 -1.41 -26.02 -15.31
N PRO A 547 -2.20 -26.97 -15.85
CA PRO A 547 -3.19 -26.68 -16.88
C PRO A 547 -4.42 -25.91 -16.37
N GLU A 548 -4.80 -26.08 -15.10
CA GLU A 548 -5.94 -25.38 -14.50
C GLU A 548 -5.73 -23.86 -14.49
N PHE A 549 -4.51 -23.40 -14.21
CA PHE A 549 -4.13 -21.99 -14.30
C PHE A 549 -4.43 -21.41 -15.69
N TYR A 550 -3.98 -22.06 -16.75
CA TYR A 550 -4.18 -21.61 -18.13
C TYR A 550 -5.63 -21.75 -18.62
N THR A 551 -6.39 -22.69 -18.05
CA THR A 551 -7.81 -22.89 -18.38
C THR A 551 -8.71 -21.85 -17.71
N ASN A 552 -8.39 -21.45 -16.48
CA ASN A 552 -9.22 -20.58 -15.66
C ASN A 552 -8.84 -19.08 -15.76
N SER A 553 -7.60 -18.76 -16.13
CA SER A 553 -7.10 -17.37 -16.23
C SER A 553 -7.63 -16.63 -17.46
N LEU A 554 -7.69 -15.30 -17.36
CA LEU A 554 -8.00 -14.40 -18.46
C LEU A 554 -6.71 -13.66 -18.83
N LEU A 555 -6.06 -14.08 -19.93
CA LEU A 555 -4.76 -13.55 -20.37
C LEU A 555 -4.87 -12.52 -21.51
N GLU A 556 -6.03 -12.47 -22.17
CA GLU A 556 -6.35 -11.60 -23.30
C GLU A 556 -7.77 -11.06 -23.19
N GLN A 557 -8.06 -9.94 -23.88
CA GLN A 557 -9.39 -9.34 -23.85
C GLN A 557 -10.41 -10.21 -24.63
N PRO A 558 -11.54 -10.61 -24.02
CA PRO A 558 -12.54 -11.45 -24.70
C PRO A 558 -13.14 -10.80 -25.96
N LEU A 559 -13.25 -11.59 -27.03
CA LEU A 559 -13.86 -11.19 -28.31
C LEU A 559 -15.40 -11.30 -28.31
N ASP A 560 -16.00 -11.80 -27.23
CA ASP A 560 -17.45 -11.91 -27.03
C ASP A 560 -18.14 -10.56 -26.74
N GLY A 561 -17.35 -9.49 -26.55
CA GLY A 561 -17.84 -8.13 -26.29
C GLY A 561 -18.20 -7.84 -24.84
N ARG A 562 -17.98 -8.78 -23.89
CA ARG A 562 -18.21 -8.50 -22.47
C ARG A 562 -17.19 -7.51 -21.91
N ARG A 563 -17.62 -6.68 -20.96
CA ARG A 563 -16.75 -5.72 -20.28
C ARG A 563 -15.92 -6.43 -19.22
N VAL A 564 -14.62 -6.13 -19.18
CA VAL A 564 -13.62 -6.71 -18.26
C VAL A 564 -12.78 -5.58 -17.68
N PHE A 565 -12.41 -5.67 -16.40
CA PHE A 565 -11.40 -4.77 -15.83
C PHE A 565 -10.00 -5.26 -16.23
N CYS A 566 -9.39 -4.60 -17.21
CA CYS A 566 -8.14 -5.04 -17.86
C CYS A 566 -6.84 -4.85 -17.05
N GLU A 567 -6.88 -4.20 -15.88
CA GLU A 567 -5.70 -4.05 -15.00
C GLU A 567 -5.16 -5.43 -14.58
N PRO A 568 -3.85 -5.72 -14.76
CA PRO A 568 -3.24 -6.98 -14.33
C PRO A 568 -3.44 -7.25 -12.84
N SER A 569 -4.01 -8.42 -12.51
CA SER A 569 -4.08 -8.90 -11.13
C SER A 569 -4.06 -10.43 -11.00
N ALA A 570 -3.49 -10.90 -9.89
CA ALA A 570 -3.33 -12.29 -9.51
C ALA A 570 -4.22 -12.69 -8.32
N TRP A 571 -4.73 -13.92 -8.35
CA TRP A 571 -5.80 -14.41 -7.49
C TRP A 571 -5.49 -15.77 -6.84
N ASP A 572 -5.71 -15.89 -5.53
CA ASP A 572 -5.81 -17.16 -4.78
C ASP A 572 -7.28 -17.37 -4.39
N PHE A 573 -7.92 -18.43 -4.89
CA PHE A 573 -9.35 -18.72 -4.62
C PHE A 573 -9.58 -19.30 -3.22
N CYS A 574 -8.63 -19.14 -2.30
CA CYS A 574 -8.68 -19.53 -0.89
C CYS A 574 -8.77 -21.06 -0.65
N ASN A 575 -8.88 -21.85 -1.72
CA ASN A 575 -9.14 -23.29 -1.73
C ASN A 575 -7.86 -24.15 -1.85
N ARG A 576 -6.67 -23.52 -1.89
CA ARG A 576 -5.33 -24.13 -1.99
C ARG A 576 -4.96 -24.75 -3.36
N HIS A 577 -5.79 -24.64 -4.40
CA HIS A 577 -5.50 -25.26 -5.71
C HIS A 577 -5.80 -24.35 -6.92
N ASP A 578 -6.88 -23.56 -6.89
CA ASP A 578 -7.25 -22.67 -7.99
C ASP A 578 -6.58 -21.30 -7.81
N PHE A 579 -5.69 -20.97 -8.74
CA PHE A 579 -4.94 -19.72 -8.80
C PHE A 579 -5.05 -19.17 -10.22
N ARG A 580 -5.28 -17.86 -10.38
CA ARG A 580 -5.60 -17.26 -11.68
C ARG A 580 -4.97 -15.89 -11.86
N VAL A 581 -4.69 -15.51 -13.10
CA VAL A 581 -4.37 -14.13 -13.48
C VAL A 581 -5.47 -13.57 -14.38
N LYS A 582 -5.79 -12.29 -14.18
CA LYS A 582 -6.67 -11.49 -15.03
C LYS A 582 -5.85 -10.35 -15.61
N THR A 583 -5.70 -10.29 -16.93
CA THR A 583 -4.95 -9.26 -17.65
C THR A 583 -5.42 -9.17 -19.11
N CYS A 584 -5.47 -7.97 -19.68
CA CYS A 584 -5.62 -7.79 -21.13
C CYS A 584 -4.22 -7.58 -21.74
N SER A 585 -3.42 -8.63 -21.85
CA SER A 585 -2.00 -8.49 -22.20
C SER A 585 -1.77 -8.07 -23.65
N GLU A 586 -1.11 -6.92 -23.83
CA GLU A 586 -0.61 -6.45 -25.12
C GLU A 586 0.78 -7.06 -25.44
N ILE A 587 1.04 -7.41 -26.69
CA ILE A 587 2.31 -7.99 -27.16
C ILE A 587 3.39 -6.90 -27.16
N SER A 588 4.01 -6.66 -26.00
CA SER A 588 5.00 -5.61 -25.78
C SER A 588 5.99 -5.98 -24.67
N GLN A 589 7.11 -5.25 -24.59
CA GLN A 589 8.08 -5.38 -23.50
C GLN A 589 7.44 -5.12 -22.13
N LYS A 590 6.50 -4.17 -22.01
CA LYS A 590 5.73 -3.96 -20.76
C LYS A 590 4.85 -5.16 -20.44
N GLY A 591 4.14 -5.70 -21.43
CA GLY A 591 3.29 -6.89 -21.25
C GLY A 591 4.09 -8.11 -20.82
N LEU A 592 5.28 -8.34 -21.41
CA LEU A 592 6.16 -9.46 -21.05
C LEU A 592 6.66 -9.35 -19.60
N LEU A 593 7.03 -8.15 -19.16
CA LEU A 593 7.45 -7.91 -17.78
C LEU A 593 6.29 -8.04 -16.79
N SER A 594 5.10 -7.52 -17.13
CA SER A 594 3.88 -7.70 -16.33
C SER A 594 3.50 -9.17 -16.18
N ALA A 595 3.60 -9.99 -17.24
CA ALA A 595 3.36 -11.43 -17.15
C ALA A 595 4.29 -12.14 -16.13
N HIS A 596 5.54 -11.70 -16.00
CA HIS A 596 6.46 -12.21 -14.97
C HIS A 596 6.14 -11.70 -13.56
N HIS A 597 5.67 -10.45 -13.42
CA HIS A 597 5.20 -9.87 -12.15
C HIS A 597 3.97 -10.63 -11.61
N GLU A 598 2.94 -10.81 -12.43
CA GLU A 598 1.73 -11.56 -12.05
C GLU A 598 2.06 -13.03 -11.72
N MET A 599 2.92 -13.66 -12.53
CA MET A 599 3.37 -15.03 -12.26
C MET A 599 4.16 -15.13 -10.93
N ALA A 600 4.88 -14.08 -10.51
CA ALA A 600 5.53 -14.04 -9.20
C ALA A 600 4.53 -14.07 -8.03
N HIS A 601 3.37 -13.40 -8.16
CA HIS A 601 2.28 -13.50 -7.18
C HIS A 601 1.72 -14.93 -7.12
N ILE A 602 1.46 -15.55 -8.28
CA ILE A 602 1.00 -16.96 -8.36
C ILE A 602 1.99 -17.92 -7.70
N GLN A 603 3.30 -17.73 -7.92
CA GLN A 603 4.34 -18.51 -7.25
C GLN A 603 4.30 -18.34 -5.73
N TYR A 604 4.08 -17.12 -5.22
CA TYR A 604 3.93 -16.85 -3.79
C TYR A 604 2.73 -17.64 -3.22
N PHE A 605 1.58 -17.58 -3.88
CA PHE A 605 0.40 -18.37 -3.50
C PHE A 605 0.70 -19.87 -3.44
N LEU A 606 1.38 -20.39 -4.47
CA LEU A 606 1.78 -21.80 -4.56
C LEU A 606 2.72 -22.26 -3.44
N GLN A 607 3.59 -21.38 -2.93
CA GLN A 607 4.44 -21.72 -1.78
C GLN A 607 3.65 -21.72 -0.46
N TYR A 608 2.83 -20.69 -0.19
CA TYR A 608 2.14 -20.58 1.10
C TYR A 608 0.81 -21.35 1.22
N ARG A 609 0.26 -21.91 0.13
CA ARG A 609 -1.04 -22.64 0.12
C ARG A 609 -1.22 -23.75 1.17
N HIS A 610 -0.13 -24.29 1.68
CA HIS A 610 -0.14 -25.33 2.71
C HIS A 610 -0.48 -24.77 4.11
N LEU A 611 -0.32 -23.46 4.34
CA LEU A 611 -0.60 -22.79 5.62
C LEU A 611 -2.10 -22.60 5.88
N PRO A 612 -2.52 -22.36 7.15
CA PRO A 612 -3.81 -21.80 7.49
C PRO A 612 -4.12 -20.50 6.73
N LYS A 613 -5.39 -20.25 6.39
CA LYS A 613 -5.83 -19.15 5.51
C LYS A 613 -5.42 -17.76 5.99
N VAL A 614 -5.35 -17.52 7.30
CA VAL A 614 -4.88 -16.26 7.89
C VAL A 614 -3.39 -16.01 7.66
N PHE A 615 -2.58 -17.06 7.43
CA PHE A 615 -1.17 -16.93 7.06
C PHE A 615 -0.92 -16.93 5.53
N ARG A 616 -1.96 -17.08 4.70
CA ARG A 616 -1.88 -16.99 3.23
C ARG A 616 -1.99 -15.53 2.79
N ASN A 617 -0.90 -14.80 3.02
CA ASN A 617 -0.62 -13.43 2.59
C ASN A 617 0.93 -13.23 2.63
N GLY A 618 1.43 -12.09 2.17
CA GLY A 618 2.83 -11.70 2.32
C GLY A 618 3.23 -11.49 3.78
N ALA A 619 4.54 -11.55 4.08
CA ALA A 619 5.04 -11.40 5.46
C ALA A 619 4.73 -10.00 6.06
N ASN A 620 4.64 -8.98 5.20
CA ASN A 620 3.91 -7.73 5.42
C ASN A 620 3.32 -7.25 4.07
N PRO A 621 2.49 -6.19 4.02
CA PRO A 621 1.79 -5.77 2.79
C PRO A 621 2.68 -5.42 1.58
N ALA A 622 3.97 -5.18 1.77
CA ALA A 622 4.90 -4.89 0.68
C ALA A 622 5.48 -6.13 -0.01
N PHE A 623 5.44 -7.31 0.61
CA PHE A 623 6.20 -8.48 0.14
C PHE A 623 5.74 -9.02 -1.22
N HIS A 624 4.43 -8.99 -1.52
CA HIS A 624 3.91 -9.43 -2.82
C HIS A 624 4.48 -8.58 -3.97
N GLN A 625 4.40 -7.26 -3.82
CA GLN A 625 4.90 -6.27 -4.79
C GLN A 625 6.43 -6.34 -4.91
N ALA A 626 7.13 -6.43 -3.77
CA ALA A 626 8.60 -6.45 -3.73
C ALA A 626 9.19 -7.63 -4.51
N ILE A 627 8.55 -8.81 -4.45
CA ILE A 627 9.02 -10.00 -5.15
C ILE A 627 8.67 -9.95 -6.65
N GLY A 628 7.49 -9.42 -7.02
CA GLY A 628 7.14 -9.19 -8.43
C GLY A 628 8.13 -8.28 -9.15
N ASP A 629 8.45 -7.13 -8.55
CA ASP A 629 9.45 -6.21 -9.09
C ASP A 629 10.87 -6.80 -9.04
N ALA A 630 11.25 -7.55 -7.99
CA ALA A 630 12.57 -8.19 -7.91
C ALA A 630 12.81 -9.21 -9.04
N ILE A 631 11.76 -9.90 -9.51
CA ILE A 631 11.85 -10.74 -10.71
C ILE A 631 11.99 -9.90 -11.98
N MET A 632 11.23 -8.82 -12.11
CA MET A 632 11.34 -7.91 -13.25
C MET A 632 12.72 -7.29 -13.42
N LEU A 633 13.45 -7.01 -12.34
CA LEU A 633 14.84 -6.54 -12.40
C LEU A 633 15.77 -7.53 -13.12
N SER A 634 15.50 -8.85 -13.04
CA SER A 634 16.24 -9.88 -13.78
C SER A 634 15.83 -9.93 -15.27
N VAL A 635 14.51 -10.01 -15.50
CA VAL A 635 13.91 -10.23 -16.83
C VAL A 635 14.11 -9.02 -17.77
N SER A 636 14.19 -7.81 -17.21
CA SER A 636 14.42 -6.57 -17.97
C SER A 636 15.87 -6.37 -18.46
N THR A 637 16.80 -7.26 -18.11
CA THR A 637 18.20 -7.12 -18.55
C THR A 637 18.40 -7.47 -20.03
N SER A 638 19.31 -6.76 -20.69
CA SER A 638 19.74 -7.07 -22.07
C SER A 638 20.31 -8.49 -22.20
N LYS A 639 20.93 -9.01 -21.14
CA LYS A 639 21.39 -10.41 -21.02
C LYS A 639 20.23 -11.41 -21.07
N HIS A 640 19.16 -11.16 -20.32
CA HIS A 640 17.98 -12.01 -20.33
C HIS A 640 17.33 -12.04 -21.72
N PHE A 641 17.04 -10.85 -22.29
CA PHE A 641 16.49 -10.72 -23.64
C PHE A 641 17.36 -11.37 -24.73
N GLN A 642 18.69 -11.39 -24.57
CA GLN A 642 19.58 -12.12 -25.48
C GLN A 642 19.42 -13.64 -25.34
N THR A 643 19.30 -14.14 -24.11
CA THR A 643 19.20 -15.59 -23.82
C THR A 643 17.87 -16.17 -24.32
N ILE A 644 16.78 -15.41 -24.28
CA ILE A 644 15.47 -15.78 -24.86
C ILE A 644 15.31 -15.38 -26.34
N GLY A 645 16.37 -14.96 -27.03
CA GLY A 645 16.35 -14.71 -28.48
C GLY A 645 15.61 -13.44 -28.95
N LEU A 646 15.23 -12.56 -28.02
CA LEU A 646 14.64 -11.25 -28.32
C LEU A 646 15.69 -10.17 -28.65
N LEU A 647 16.96 -10.37 -28.30
CA LEU A 647 18.07 -9.46 -28.61
C LEU A 647 19.25 -10.21 -29.25
N GLN A 648 19.74 -9.75 -30.41
CA GLN A 648 20.78 -10.48 -31.17
C GLN A 648 22.20 -10.33 -30.62
N ARG A 649 22.49 -9.27 -29.86
CA ARG A 649 23.81 -8.96 -29.28
C ARG A 649 23.63 -8.25 -27.95
N SER A 650 24.48 -8.55 -26.97
CA SER A 650 24.58 -7.76 -25.74
C SER A 650 25.00 -6.31 -26.07
N VAL A 651 24.41 -5.34 -25.36
CA VAL A 651 24.76 -3.92 -25.50
C VAL A 651 25.70 -3.53 -24.36
N ASP A 652 26.93 -4.02 -24.42
CA ASP A 652 27.97 -3.83 -23.39
C ASP A 652 28.65 -2.45 -23.47
N GLU A 653 27.84 -1.38 -23.60
CA GLU A 653 28.32 0.01 -23.63
C GLU A 653 27.88 0.76 -22.36
N SER A 654 28.82 1.43 -21.67
CA SER A 654 28.50 2.23 -20.48
C SER A 654 27.50 3.35 -20.74
N SER A 655 27.46 3.93 -21.95
CA SER A 655 26.44 4.89 -22.35
C SER A 655 25.03 4.29 -22.46
N TYR A 656 24.93 2.98 -22.70
CA TYR A 656 23.66 2.26 -22.65
C TYR A 656 23.24 1.99 -21.20
N ASP A 657 24.16 1.48 -20.36
CA ASP A 657 23.90 1.23 -18.94
C ASP A 657 23.39 2.49 -18.24
N ILE A 658 24.01 3.66 -18.50
CA ILE A 658 23.60 4.94 -17.91
C ILE A 658 22.22 5.42 -18.41
N ASN A 659 21.87 5.20 -19.68
CA ASN A 659 20.51 5.51 -20.18
C ASN A 659 19.46 4.59 -19.52
N TYR A 660 19.75 3.30 -19.37
CA TYR A 660 18.87 2.34 -18.69
C TYR A 660 18.72 2.68 -17.20
N LEU A 661 19.83 2.93 -16.49
CA LEU A 661 19.82 3.29 -15.08
C LEU A 661 19.10 4.63 -14.84
N ILE A 662 19.25 5.65 -15.70
CA ILE A 662 18.42 6.87 -15.61
C ILE A 662 16.94 6.52 -15.72
N THR A 663 16.56 5.68 -16.69
CA THR A 663 15.16 5.29 -16.89
C THR A 663 14.59 4.61 -15.64
N MET A 664 15.33 3.67 -15.06
CA MET A 664 14.96 3.00 -13.80
C MET A 664 14.95 3.95 -12.58
N ALA A 665 15.80 4.99 -12.58
CA ALA A 665 15.87 5.96 -11.48
C ALA A 665 14.74 7.00 -11.53
N LEU A 666 14.36 7.46 -12.72
CA LEU A 666 13.19 8.32 -12.95
C LEU A 666 11.88 7.64 -12.54
N ASP A 667 11.84 6.31 -12.58
CA ASP A 667 10.71 5.52 -12.12
C ASP A 667 10.78 5.22 -10.61
N LYS A 668 11.76 4.40 -10.18
CA LYS A 668 11.79 3.85 -8.83
C LYS A 668 12.41 4.79 -7.79
N VAL A 669 13.44 5.58 -8.14
CA VAL A 669 14.13 6.45 -7.18
C VAL A 669 13.39 7.78 -6.98
N ALA A 670 12.85 8.36 -8.05
CA ALA A 670 12.05 9.59 -7.96
C ALA A 670 10.71 9.42 -7.21
N PHE A 671 10.19 8.18 -7.19
CA PHE A 671 8.95 7.82 -6.52
C PHE A 671 9.05 7.75 -4.99
N LEU A 672 10.18 7.30 -4.44
CA LEU A 672 10.38 7.15 -3.00
C LEU A 672 10.02 8.41 -2.17
N PRO A 673 10.47 9.63 -2.49
CA PRO A 673 10.09 10.82 -1.74
C PRO A 673 8.64 11.28 -1.96
N PHE A 674 7.97 10.85 -3.03
CA PHE A 674 6.51 11.04 -3.15
C PHE A 674 5.78 10.08 -2.20
N ALA A 675 6.11 8.80 -2.23
CA ALA A 675 5.45 7.78 -1.43
C ALA A 675 5.64 8.01 0.09
N LEU A 676 6.86 8.37 0.50
CA LEU A 676 7.16 8.70 1.89
C LEU A 676 6.44 9.97 2.37
N ALA A 677 6.40 11.02 1.55
CA ALA A 677 5.68 12.25 1.90
C ALA A 677 4.16 12.02 2.04
N LEU A 678 3.57 11.12 1.23
CA LEU A 678 2.14 10.83 1.24
C LEU A 678 1.66 10.25 2.58
N ASP A 679 2.37 9.23 3.09
CA ASP A 679 1.96 8.54 4.32
C ASP A 679 2.54 9.17 5.59
N ASN A 680 3.68 9.86 5.53
CA ASN A 680 4.06 10.78 6.62
C ASN A 680 3.00 11.88 6.81
N TRP A 681 2.42 12.42 5.73
CA TRP A 681 1.32 13.38 5.83
C TRP A 681 0.09 12.75 6.47
N ARG A 682 -0.34 11.57 6.02
CA ARG A 682 -1.54 10.90 6.58
C ARG A 682 -1.34 10.54 8.05
N TYR A 683 -0.17 10.02 8.41
CA TYR A 683 0.21 9.79 9.80
C TYR A 683 0.11 11.08 10.63
N ASP A 684 0.71 12.19 10.17
CA ASP A 684 0.69 13.47 10.92
C ASP A 684 -0.71 14.07 11.07
N VAL A 685 -1.60 13.85 10.11
CA VAL A 685 -3.00 14.30 10.17
C VAL A 685 -3.83 13.42 11.09
N PHE A 686 -3.67 12.09 11.05
CA PHE A 686 -4.37 11.18 11.96
C PHE A 686 -3.89 11.33 13.41
N SER A 687 -2.58 11.45 13.64
CA SER A 687 -1.99 11.61 14.97
C SER A 687 -2.20 13.01 15.57
N GLY A 688 -2.73 13.97 14.81
CA GLY A 688 -2.94 15.35 15.24
C GLY A 688 -1.65 16.20 15.33
N ASN A 689 -0.51 15.69 14.85
CA ASN A 689 0.73 16.48 14.71
C ASN A 689 0.51 17.68 13.78
N THR A 690 -0.33 17.49 12.76
CA THR A 690 -0.78 18.52 11.84
C THR A 690 -2.24 18.86 12.10
N ASN A 691 -2.53 20.14 12.32
CA ASN A 691 -3.90 20.62 12.48
C ASN A 691 -4.66 20.50 11.15
N LYS A 692 -5.92 20.06 11.18
CA LYS A 692 -6.77 19.86 9.99
C LYS A 692 -6.87 21.11 9.10
N HIS A 693 -6.89 22.29 9.70
CA HIS A 693 -6.91 23.59 9.01
C HIS A 693 -5.54 24.04 8.47
N THR A 694 -4.53 23.17 8.51
CA THR A 694 -3.19 23.34 7.92
C THR A 694 -2.76 22.14 7.06
N MET A 695 -3.73 21.34 6.61
CA MET A 695 -3.50 20.11 5.85
C MET A 695 -2.78 20.36 4.54
N ASN A 696 -3.21 21.31 3.72
CA ASN A 696 -2.70 21.45 2.36
C ASN A 696 -1.28 22.06 2.35
N CYS A 697 -0.99 22.99 3.25
CA CYS A 697 0.34 23.55 3.40
C CYS A 697 1.32 22.53 4.03
N HIS A 698 0.87 21.66 4.95
CA HIS A 698 1.73 20.56 5.44
C HIS A 698 2.11 19.59 4.32
N TYR A 699 1.19 19.27 3.41
CA TYR A 699 1.51 18.42 2.26
C TYR A 699 2.64 19.04 1.41
N TRP A 700 2.54 20.32 1.07
CA TRP A 700 3.58 21.00 0.27
C TRP A 700 4.91 21.15 1.01
N ASN A 701 4.89 21.35 2.34
CA ASN A 701 6.11 21.32 3.15
C ASN A 701 6.82 19.96 3.09
N LEU A 702 6.07 18.84 3.08
CA LEU A 702 6.66 17.50 2.96
C LEU A 702 7.12 17.22 1.51
N ARG A 703 6.39 17.68 0.48
CA ARG A 703 6.84 17.56 -0.93
C ARG A 703 8.11 18.35 -1.23
N GLU A 704 8.32 19.50 -0.58
CA GLU A 704 9.62 20.16 -0.58
C GLU A 704 10.65 19.37 0.23
N ARG A 705 10.36 19.02 1.50
CA ARG A 705 11.34 18.37 2.40
C ARG A 705 11.97 17.11 1.83
N TYR A 706 11.15 16.20 1.28
CA TYR A 706 11.65 14.93 0.74
C TYR A 706 11.95 15.01 -0.75
N GLY A 707 11.08 15.67 -1.52
CA GLY A 707 11.13 15.63 -2.98
C GLY A 707 11.79 16.83 -3.64
N GLY A 708 11.93 17.97 -2.98
CA GLY A 708 12.28 19.21 -3.67
C GLY A 708 11.31 19.52 -4.82
N VAL A 709 10.02 19.24 -4.62
CA VAL A 709 8.95 19.51 -5.58
C VAL A 709 7.97 20.52 -4.99
N LYS A 710 7.56 21.50 -5.80
CA LYS A 710 6.62 22.56 -5.42
C LYS A 710 5.44 22.63 -6.41
N PRO A 711 4.29 23.21 -6.04
CA PRO A 711 3.19 23.39 -6.97
C PRO A 711 3.54 24.46 -8.03
N PRO A 712 2.88 24.46 -9.20
CA PRO A 712 3.12 25.46 -10.25
C PRO A 712 2.62 26.85 -9.89
N VAL A 713 1.66 26.95 -8.96
CA VAL A 713 1.03 28.19 -8.51
C VAL A 713 0.88 28.19 -6.99
N LEU A 714 0.79 29.38 -6.38
CA LEU A 714 0.50 29.54 -4.96
C LEU A 714 -0.82 28.81 -4.59
N ARG A 715 -0.76 27.99 -3.54
CA ARG A 715 -1.90 27.22 -3.01
C ARG A 715 -2.42 27.81 -1.70
N SER A 716 -3.51 27.26 -1.19
CA SER A 716 -4.07 27.66 0.10
C SER A 716 -4.72 26.49 0.85
N GLU A 717 -5.18 26.74 2.07
CA GLU A 717 -6.02 25.79 2.84
C GLU A 717 -7.49 25.78 2.37
N LYS A 718 -7.85 26.66 1.42
CA LYS A 718 -9.07 26.52 0.58
C LYS A 718 -8.84 25.53 -0.58
N ASP A 719 -7.64 24.96 -0.73
CA ASP A 719 -7.33 23.88 -1.66
C ASP A 719 -7.05 22.60 -0.86
N PHE A 720 -7.22 21.43 -1.49
CA PHE A 720 -6.89 20.13 -0.90
C PHE A 720 -6.23 19.28 -1.98
N ASP A 721 -5.00 19.67 -2.34
CA ASP A 721 -4.29 19.15 -3.50
C ASP A 721 -4.04 17.64 -3.40
N LEU A 722 -3.92 17.12 -2.18
CA LEU A 722 -3.71 15.70 -1.94
C LEU A 722 -4.92 14.83 -2.29
N GLY A 723 -6.15 15.35 -2.17
CA GLY A 723 -7.37 14.63 -2.57
C GLY A 723 -7.41 14.28 -4.06
N ALA A 724 -6.62 14.98 -4.89
CA ALA A 724 -6.50 14.70 -6.31
C ALA A 724 -5.75 13.39 -6.63
N LYS A 725 -5.18 12.68 -5.65
CA LYS A 725 -4.49 11.38 -5.83
C LYS A 725 -5.35 10.23 -5.29
N TYR A 726 -5.83 9.35 -6.18
CA TYR A 726 -6.77 8.24 -5.93
C TYR A 726 -6.69 7.55 -4.54
N HIS A 727 -5.51 7.12 -4.11
CA HIS A 727 -5.29 6.42 -2.83
C HIS A 727 -5.72 7.20 -1.58
N ILE A 728 -6.00 8.50 -1.70
CA ILE A 728 -6.41 9.42 -0.64
C ILE A 728 -7.94 9.39 -0.43
N PRO A 729 -8.80 9.69 -1.43
CA PRO A 729 -10.24 9.42 -1.31
C PRO A 729 -10.55 7.93 -1.14
N ALA A 730 -9.79 7.05 -1.80
CA ALA A 730 -9.88 5.60 -1.59
C ALA A 730 -9.37 5.16 -0.20
N ASN A 731 -8.67 6.02 0.54
CA ASN A 731 -8.14 5.77 1.88
C ASN A 731 -7.30 4.46 1.99
N ILE A 732 -6.51 4.17 0.95
CA ILE A 732 -5.61 3.00 0.81
C ILE A 732 -4.20 3.38 1.28
N PRO A 733 -3.55 2.65 2.22
CA PRO A 733 -2.17 2.92 2.66
C PRO A 733 -1.14 2.91 1.51
N TYR A 734 -0.21 3.86 1.50
CA TYR A 734 0.75 4.08 0.41
C TYR A 734 2.18 3.67 0.76
N ILE A 735 2.52 3.57 2.04
CA ILE A 735 3.85 3.16 2.52
C ILE A 735 4.23 1.74 2.06
N LYS A 736 3.25 0.91 1.69
CA LYS A 736 3.46 -0.41 1.07
C LYS A 736 4.33 -0.31 -0.19
N TYR A 737 4.17 0.77 -0.97
CA TYR A 737 4.97 1.01 -2.16
C TYR A 737 6.39 1.47 -1.82
N TYR A 738 6.56 2.37 -0.84
CA TYR A 738 7.89 2.79 -0.39
C TYR A 738 8.73 1.59 0.08
N VAL A 739 8.15 0.76 0.96
CA VAL A 739 8.80 -0.47 1.46
C VAL A 739 9.07 -1.44 0.30
N SER A 740 8.12 -1.65 -0.61
CA SER A 740 8.28 -2.52 -1.78
C SER A 740 9.44 -2.08 -2.69
N THR A 741 9.52 -0.78 -2.99
CA THR A 741 10.53 -0.18 -3.86
C THR A 741 11.94 -0.28 -3.29
N ILE A 742 12.10 -0.47 -1.97
CA ILE A 742 13.41 -0.74 -1.35
C ILE A 742 13.65 -2.24 -1.24
N LEU A 743 12.68 -2.99 -0.72
CA LEU A 743 12.77 -4.42 -0.44
C LEU A 743 13.03 -5.25 -1.72
N GLN A 744 12.50 -4.83 -2.87
CA GLN A 744 12.80 -5.47 -4.16
C GLN A 744 14.31 -5.52 -4.45
N PHE A 745 15.07 -4.47 -4.15
CA PHE A 745 16.51 -4.45 -4.37
C PHE A 745 17.26 -5.30 -3.33
N GLN A 746 16.78 -5.40 -2.08
CA GLN A 746 17.35 -6.33 -1.09
C GLN A 746 17.16 -7.79 -1.51
N ILE A 747 15.94 -8.17 -1.90
CA ILE A 747 15.62 -9.53 -2.37
C ILE A 747 16.40 -9.85 -3.64
N TYR A 748 16.45 -8.91 -4.60
CA TYR A 748 17.24 -9.04 -5.83
C TYR A 748 18.75 -9.17 -5.53
N ARG A 749 19.31 -8.35 -4.64
CA ARG A 749 20.70 -8.47 -4.15
C ARG A 749 20.96 -9.86 -3.55
N GLY A 750 20.02 -10.38 -2.76
CA GLY A 750 20.07 -11.75 -2.23
C GLY A 750 20.14 -12.81 -3.34
N MET A 751 19.15 -12.82 -4.25
CA MET A 751 19.10 -13.76 -5.37
C MET A 751 20.36 -13.71 -6.25
N CYS A 752 20.86 -12.51 -6.51
CA CYS A 752 22.03 -12.27 -7.35
C CYS A 752 23.36 -12.61 -6.66
N ARG A 753 23.43 -12.58 -5.32
CA ARG A 753 24.54 -13.15 -4.53
C ARG A 753 24.53 -14.68 -4.59
N VAL A 754 23.40 -15.34 -4.31
CA VAL A 754 23.35 -16.81 -4.22
C VAL A 754 23.48 -17.52 -5.57
N SER A 755 23.02 -16.91 -6.66
CA SER A 755 23.27 -17.36 -8.04
C SER A 755 24.69 -17.07 -8.54
N GLY A 756 25.50 -16.34 -7.76
CA GLY A 756 26.85 -15.90 -8.15
C GLY A 756 26.88 -14.95 -9.35
N GLN A 757 25.74 -14.34 -9.71
CA GLN A 757 25.61 -13.44 -10.86
C GLN A 757 26.09 -12.02 -10.59
N TYR A 758 26.02 -11.57 -9.33
CA TYR A 758 26.67 -10.35 -8.87
C TYR A 758 27.71 -10.64 -7.79
N VAL A 759 28.79 -9.86 -7.78
CA VAL A 759 29.86 -9.90 -6.77
C VAL A 759 30.17 -8.46 -6.36
N PRO A 760 30.16 -8.12 -5.05
CA PRO A 760 30.48 -6.77 -4.59
C PRO A 760 31.82 -6.29 -5.14
N GLY A 761 31.82 -5.16 -5.86
CA GLY A 761 33.02 -4.54 -6.43
C GLY A 761 33.61 -5.17 -7.69
N ASP A 762 33.05 -6.26 -8.25
CA ASP A 762 33.50 -6.79 -9.56
C ASP A 762 32.75 -6.09 -10.72
N PRO A 763 33.41 -5.25 -11.55
CA PRO A 763 32.74 -4.53 -12.64
C PRO A 763 32.24 -5.46 -13.76
N ARG A 764 32.62 -6.75 -13.76
CA ARG A 764 32.12 -7.78 -14.69
C ARG A 764 30.83 -8.43 -14.19
N LYS A 765 30.48 -8.23 -12.92
CA LYS A 765 29.29 -8.78 -12.25
C LYS A 765 28.56 -7.71 -11.42
N PRO A 766 28.17 -6.56 -12.01
CA PRO A 766 27.44 -5.51 -11.29
C PRO A 766 25.96 -5.91 -11.13
N LEU A 767 25.33 -5.45 -10.04
CA LEU A 767 23.97 -5.86 -9.67
C LEU A 767 22.92 -5.56 -10.75
N HIS A 768 23.00 -4.42 -11.44
CA HIS A 768 22.07 -4.02 -12.51
C HIS A 768 22.18 -4.85 -13.81
N ARG A 769 23.10 -5.82 -13.89
CA ARG A 769 23.23 -6.78 -15.03
C ARG A 769 23.08 -8.24 -14.61
N CYS A 770 22.69 -8.49 -13.36
CA CYS A 770 22.36 -9.84 -12.91
C CYS A 770 21.19 -10.41 -13.74
N ASP A 771 21.26 -11.69 -14.06
CA ASP A 771 20.08 -12.43 -14.53
C ASP A 771 20.10 -13.81 -13.86
N VAL A 772 19.11 -14.06 -13.01
CA VAL A 772 18.98 -15.26 -12.16
C VAL A 772 18.29 -16.41 -12.87
N TYR A 773 17.77 -16.18 -14.08
CA TYR A 773 17.24 -17.22 -14.95
C TYR A 773 18.18 -18.44 -15.03
N ARG A 774 17.64 -19.66 -14.91
CA ARG A 774 18.38 -20.93 -14.86
C ARG A 774 19.37 -21.11 -13.69
N HIS A 775 19.26 -20.31 -12.62
CA HIS A 775 20.02 -20.49 -11.36
C HIS A 775 19.11 -20.96 -10.22
N PRO A 776 19.04 -22.27 -9.93
CA PRO A 776 18.10 -22.82 -8.94
C PRO A 776 18.36 -22.34 -7.51
N GLU A 777 19.54 -21.81 -7.21
CA GLU A 777 19.90 -21.19 -5.93
C GLU A 777 19.03 -19.97 -5.64
N ALA A 778 18.72 -19.15 -6.65
CA ALA A 778 17.91 -17.96 -6.51
C ALA A 778 16.43 -18.28 -6.22
N GLY A 779 15.85 -19.25 -6.92
CA GLY A 779 14.49 -19.69 -6.62
C GLY A 779 14.38 -20.51 -5.34
N ASN A 780 15.46 -21.19 -4.91
CA ASN A 780 15.53 -21.76 -3.56
C ASN A 780 15.44 -20.68 -2.46
N LEU A 781 16.09 -19.53 -2.65
CA LEU A 781 15.97 -18.37 -1.76
C LEU A 781 14.56 -17.74 -1.80
N LEU A 782 13.96 -17.58 -2.99
CA LEU A 782 12.58 -17.10 -3.06
C LEU A 782 11.59 -18.03 -2.37
N LYS A 783 11.72 -19.35 -2.53
CA LYS A 783 10.87 -20.32 -1.84
C LYS A 783 11.00 -20.25 -0.32
N SER A 784 12.18 -20.04 0.24
CA SER A 784 12.35 -19.94 1.69
C SER A 784 11.72 -18.68 2.28
N ILE A 785 11.71 -17.56 1.53
CA ILE A 785 10.94 -16.34 1.85
C ILE A 785 9.43 -16.61 1.71
N MET A 786 9.00 -17.04 0.52
CA MET A 786 7.57 -17.17 0.18
C MET A 786 6.83 -18.20 1.04
N ALA A 787 7.44 -19.35 1.34
CA ALA A 787 6.80 -20.44 2.06
C ALA A 787 6.41 -20.10 3.51
N LYS A 788 6.96 -19.01 4.09
CA LYS A 788 6.54 -18.53 5.41
C LYS A 788 5.17 -17.85 5.39
N GLY A 789 4.76 -17.29 4.26
CA GLY A 789 3.60 -16.39 4.17
C GLY A 789 3.63 -15.32 5.27
N ALA A 790 2.49 -15.09 5.93
CA ALA A 790 2.38 -14.24 7.11
C ALA A 790 2.55 -15.00 8.44
N SER A 791 3.17 -16.20 8.47
CA SER A 791 3.27 -17.02 9.71
C SER A 791 4.42 -16.67 10.66
N GLN A 792 5.31 -15.74 10.26
CA GLN A 792 6.36 -15.13 11.08
C GLN A 792 6.41 -13.63 10.82
N PRO A 793 6.93 -12.80 11.77
CA PRO A 793 7.22 -11.40 11.51
C PRO A 793 8.22 -11.24 10.37
N TRP A 794 8.00 -10.25 9.50
CA TRP A 794 8.79 -10.08 8.28
C TRP A 794 10.29 -9.87 8.52
N GLN A 795 10.68 -9.25 9.64
CA GLN A 795 12.08 -9.06 10.02
C GLN A 795 12.80 -10.41 10.19
N GLU A 796 12.13 -11.41 10.79
CA GLU A 796 12.68 -12.75 10.96
C GLU A 796 12.76 -13.49 9.63
N VAL A 797 11.78 -13.29 8.74
CA VAL A 797 11.82 -13.86 7.38
C VAL A 797 13.03 -13.34 6.60
N LEU A 798 13.40 -12.06 6.74
CA LEU A 798 14.59 -11.50 6.08
C LEU A 798 15.91 -11.89 6.78
N GLU A 799 15.93 -11.97 8.11
CA GLU A 799 17.12 -12.43 8.85
C GLU A 799 17.43 -13.91 8.52
N GLU A 800 16.42 -14.79 8.52
CA GLU A 800 16.58 -16.22 8.20
C GLU A 800 17.01 -16.50 6.74
N THR A 801 16.78 -15.57 5.80
CA THR A 801 16.97 -15.82 4.37
C THR A 801 18.03 -14.96 3.71
N LEU A 802 18.11 -13.67 4.05
CA LEU A 802 19.11 -12.73 3.52
C LEU A 802 20.28 -12.50 4.48
N GLY A 803 20.12 -12.82 5.78
CA GLY A 803 21.04 -12.39 6.84
C GLY A 803 20.96 -10.88 7.14
N GLU A 804 19.84 -10.25 6.77
CA GLU A 804 19.62 -8.79 6.82
C GLU A 804 18.18 -8.50 7.30
N GLY A 805 17.88 -8.69 8.59
CA GLY A 805 16.54 -8.56 9.20
C GLY A 805 15.93 -7.15 9.28
N ARG A 806 16.35 -6.21 8.43
CA ARG A 806 15.86 -4.81 8.38
C ARG A 806 15.70 -4.34 6.95
N LEU A 807 14.87 -3.31 6.76
CA LEU A 807 14.82 -2.56 5.50
C LEU A 807 16.14 -1.79 5.31
N ASP A 808 16.75 -1.89 4.14
CA ASP A 808 18.09 -1.37 3.83
C ASP A 808 18.15 -0.74 2.43
N GLY A 809 18.45 0.55 2.37
CA GLY A 809 18.58 1.33 1.14
C GLY A 809 19.91 1.13 0.41
N THR A 810 20.91 0.48 1.03
CA THR A 810 22.20 0.24 0.35
C THR A 810 22.06 -0.71 -0.83
N ALA A 811 21.12 -1.65 -0.82
CA ALA A 811 20.87 -2.55 -1.94
C ALA A 811 20.43 -1.80 -3.21
N LEU A 812 19.55 -0.80 -3.04
CA LEU A 812 19.10 0.09 -4.10
C LEU A 812 20.26 0.96 -4.60
N ARG A 813 21.02 1.60 -3.69
CA ARG A 813 22.18 2.41 -4.11
C ARG A 813 23.28 1.59 -4.76
N GLU A 814 23.47 0.33 -4.39
CA GLU A 814 24.42 -0.59 -5.02
C GLU A 814 24.00 -0.97 -6.45
N TYR A 815 22.70 -1.13 -6.72
CA TYR A 815 22.18 -1.28 -8.08
C TYR A 815 22.46 -0.03 -8.93
N PHE A 816 22.20 1.16 -8.38
CA PHE A 816 22.38 2.45 -9.04
C PHE A 816 23.80 3.06 -8.96
N ALA A 817 24.77 2.40 -8.32
CA ALA A 817 26.10 2.98 -8.06
C ALA A 817 26.84 3.55 -9.29
N PRO A 818 26.79 2.94 -10.50
CA PRO A 818 27.39 3.53 -11.70
C PRO A 818 26.71 4.83 -12.13
N LEU A 819 25.39 4.94 -11.92
CA LEU A 819 24.64 6.16 -12.16
C LEU A 819 24.93 7.21 -11.09
N GLU A 820 25.05 6.83 -9.81
CA GLU A 820 25.36 7.78 -8.74
C GLU A 820 26.70 8.48 -8.97
N GLU A 821 27.74 7.72 -9.34
CA GLU A 821 29.05 8.26 -9.71
C GLU A 821 28.97 9.12 -10.99
N TRP A 822 28.19 8.69 -12.00
CA TRP A 822 27.99 9.48 -13.22
C TRP A 822 27.29 10.82 -12.96
N LEU A 823 26.23 10.84 -12.14
CA LEU A 823 25.51 12.04 -11.72
C LEU A 823 26.43 12.98 -10.92
N ARG A 824 27.27 12.44 -10.03
CA ARG A 824 28.28 13.19 -9.27
C ARG A 824 29.30 13.86 -10.20
N LEU A 825 29.85 13.11 -11.16
CA LEU A 825 30.81 13.62 -12.15
C LEU A 825 30.18 14.67 -13.09
N GLU A 826 28.94 14.46 -13.54
CA GLU A 826 28.21 15.38 -14.41
C GLU A 826 27.84 16.69 -13.69
N SER A 827 27.48 16.60 -12.41
CA SER A 827 27.23 17.76 -11.54
C SER A 827 28.50 18.59 -11.34
N LEU A 828 29.65 17.95 -11.08
CA LEU A 828 30.95 18.62 -11.02
C LEU A 828 31.35 19.25 -12.36
N ARG A 829 31.20 18.51 -13.47
CA ARG A 829 31.52 18.98 -14.83
C ARG A 829 30.74 20.22 -15.25
N THR A 830 29.53 20.40 -14.71
CA THR A 830 28.65 21.54 -15.01
C THR A 830 28.46 22.52 -13.84
N ASN A 831 29.22 22.33 -12.74
CA ASN A 831 29.19 23.16 -11.55
C ASN A 831 27.76 23.38 -11.01
N GLU A 832 26.95 22.31 -11.02
CA GLU A 832 25.52 22.35 -10.69
C GLU A 832 25.27 22.22 -9.19
N PHE A 833 24.21 22.87 -8.70
CA PHE A 833 23.83 22.81 -7.28
C PHE A 833 23.09 21.50 -7.00
N VAL A 834 23.58 20.73 -6.03
CA VAL A 834 22.95 19.48 -5.56
C VAL A 834 22.02 19.80 -4.38
N GLY A 835 20.85 19.17 -4.32
CA GLY A 835 19.77 19.54 -3.38
C GLY A 835 19.01 20.80 -3.82
N TRP A 836 18.24 21.41 -2.91
CA TRP A 836 17.40 22.58 -3.17
C TRP A 836 17.30 23.51 -1.95
N ASN A 837 17.09 24.80 -2.22
CA ASN A 837 16.84 25.86 -1.25
C ASN A 837 15.42 26.40 -1.42
N TYR A 838 14.76 26.74 -0.32
CA TYR A 838 13.47 27.43 -0.29
C TYR A 838 13.49 28.72 -1.13
N ASP A 839 12.52 28.89 -2.04
CA ASP A 839 12.39 30.13 -2.85
C ASP A 839 11.05 30.88 -2.67
N GLY A 840 10.21 30.47 -1.70
CA GLY A 840 9.06 31.24 -1.22
C GLY A 840 7.91 30.36 -0.69
N ASP A 841 6.93 30.96 -0.03
CA ASP A 841 5.81 30.19 0.53
C ASP A 841 4.92 29.63 -0.60
N TYR A 842 4.90 28.30 -0.77
CA TYR A 842 4.08 27.64 -1.79
C TYR A 842 2.59 27.54 -1.43
N CYS A 843 2.24 27.69 -0.16
CA CYS A 843 0.89 27.58 0.35
C CYS A 843 0.63 28.56 1.50
N LYS A 844 -0.58 29.14 1.58
CA LYS A 844 -0.98 30.11 2.63
C LYS A 844 -2.35 29.83 3.23
N ARG A 845 -2.51 30.06 4.54
CA ARG A 845 -3.76 29.82 5.29
C ARG A 845 -4.97 30.52 4.68
N SER A 846 -4.83 31.75 4.19
CA SER A 846 -5.81 32.35 3.30
C SER A 846 -5.15 33.19 2.21
N ILE A 847 -5.82 33.29 1.06
CA ILE A 847 -5.39 34.16 -0.05
C ILE A 847 -5.42 35.65 0.39
N GLU A 848 -6.31 36.02 1.30
CA GLU A 848 -6.38 37.37 1.89
C GLU A 848 -5.17 37.70 2.77
N THR A 849 -4.52 36.71 3.41
CA THR A 849 -3.22 36.90 4.09
C THR A 849 -2.03 36.96 3.15
N ALA A 850 -2.23 36.78 1.84
CA ALA A 850 -1.24 37.10 0.83
C ALA A 850 -1.45 38.55 0.35
N ASN A 851 -0.52 39.45 0.68
CA ASN A 851 -0.48 40.83 0.15
C ASN A 851 -0.06 40.86 -1.35
N LEU A 852 -0.62 39.97 -2.17
CA LEU A 852 -0.40 39.88 -3.61
C LEU A 852 -1.56 40.54 -4.34
N GLN A 853 -1.29 41.72 -4.90
CA GLN A 853 -2.13 42.25 -5.99
C GLN A 853 -1.98 41.29 -7.17
N VAL A 854 -3.02 40.52 -7.50
CA VAL A 854 -2.98 39.51 -8.57
C VAL A 854 -3.06 40.20 -9.94
N THR A 855 -1.91 40.63 -10.47
CA THR A 855 -1.79 41.20 -11.81
C THR A 855 -1.50 40.12 -12.85
N GLY A 856 -2.54 39.46 -13.36
CA GLY A 856 -2.45 38.51 -14.47
C GLY A 856 -3.35 37.28 -14.29
N GLY A 857 -4.12 36.95 -15.32
CA GLY A 857 -5.11 35.86 -15.32
C GLY A 857 -6.54 36.38 -15.19
N TYR A 858 -7.42 35.97 -16.12
CA TYR A 858 -8.80 36.45 -16.20
C TYR A 858 -9.67 35.89 -15.08
N TYR A 859 -9.77 36.63 -13.97
CA TYR A 859 -10.98 36.58 -13.16
C TYR A 859 -12.10 37.25 -13.95
N ASN A 860 -13.10 36.47 -14.35
CA ASN A 860 -14.45 36.99 -14.57
C ASN A 860 -15.05 37.36 -13.20
N ALA A 861 -14.48 38.39 -12.58
CA ALA A 861 -15.14 39.12 -11.52
C ALA A 861 -16.38 39.75 -12.14
N ALA A 862 -17.54 39.18 -11.86
CA ALA A 862 -18.81 39.86 -12.04
C ALA A 862 -18.82 41.08 -11.11
N THR A 863 -18.25 42.19 -11.58
CA THR A 863 -18.33 43.48 -10.91
C THR A 863 -19.79 43.80 -10.72
N SER A 864 -20.23 43.85 -9.46
CA SER A 864 -21.64 44.02 -9.14
C SER A 864 -22.10 45.39 -9.64
N VAL A 865 -22.92 45.40 -10.71
CA VAL A 865 -23.41 46.62 -11.40
C VAL A 865 -24.52 47.30 -10.58
N VAL A 866 -24.32 47.38 -9.27
CA VAL A 866 -25.21 47.97 -8.27
C VAL A 866 -24.88 49.46 -8.09
N GLY A 867 -23.62 49.87 -8.32
CA GLY A 867 -23.16 51.26 -8.17
C GLY A 867 -23.65 52.25 -9.25
N VAL A 868 -24.19 51.77 -10.38
CA VAL A 868 -24.52 52.62 -11.55
C VAL A 868 -26.02 52.74 -11.81
N GLN A 869 -26.85 51.82 -11.30
CA GLN A 869 -28.30 51.81 -11.58
C GLN A 869 -29.08 52.91 -10.83
N LEU A 870 -28.70 53.24 -9.58
CA LEU A 870 -29.36 54.31 -8.82
C LEU A 870 -29.37 55.67 -9.54
N PRO A 871 -28.23 56.23 -10.02
CA PRO A 871 -28.25 57.54 -10.69
C PRO A 871 -29.00 57.51 -12.03
N MET A 872 -28.99 56.40 -12.78
CA MET A 872 -29.81 56.28 -14.00
C MET A 872 -31.30 56.22 -13.70
N LEU A 873 -31.73 55.46 -12.68
CA LEU A 873 -33.13 55.38 -12.26
C LEU A 873 -33.64 56.72 -11.72
N LEU A 874 -32.81 57.47 -11.00
CA LEU A 874 -33.12 58.82 -10.55
C LEU A 874 -33.26 59.79 -11.73
N LEU A 875 -32.38 59.73 -12.75
CA LEU A 875 -32.49 60.54 -13.97
C LEU A 875 -33.75 60.21 -14.80
N LEU A 876 -34.11 58.93 -14.91
CA LEU A 876 -35.35 58.49 -15.56
C LEU A 876 -36.60 58.95 -14.80
N ALA A 877 -36.60 58.84 -13.47
CA ALA A 877 -37.69 59.36 -12.64
C ALA A 877 -37.82 60.90 -12.77
N TRP A 878 -36.70 61.64 -12.78
CA TRP A 878 -36.70 63.10 -12.91
C TRP A 878 -37.21 63.57 -14.28
N THR A 879 -36.80 62.91 -15.36
CA THR A 879 -37.25 63.23 -16.72
C THR A 879 -38.72 62.88 -16.96
N LEU A 880 -39.21 61.75 -16.41
CA LEU A 880 -40.63 61.41 -16.42
C LEU A 880 -41.47 62.42 -15.62
N LEU A 881 -41.00 62.85 -14.44
CA LEU A 881 -41.67 63.90 -13.65
C LEU A 881 -41.68 65.27 -14.37
N PHE A 882 -40.67 65.58 -15.18
CA PHE A 882 -40.64 66.80 -15.99
C PHE A 882 -41.64 66.75 -17.16
N MET A 883 -41.74 65.60 -17.84
CA MET A 883 -42.71 65.41 -18.92
C MET A 883 -44.15 65.39 -18.38
N TRP A 884 -44.40 64.80 -17.21
CA TRP A 884 -45.72 64.78 -16.57
C TRP A 884 -46.17 66.13 -15.98
N ARG A 885 -45.28 67.13 -15.94
CA ARG A 885 -45.62 68.54 -15.67
C ARG A 885 -45.81 69.40 -16.92
N SER A 886 -45.69 68.82 -18.11
CA SER A 886 -45.66 69.51 -19.40
C SER A 886 -46.74 69.02 -20.38
N ILE A 887 -47.79 68.36 -19.86
CA ILE A 887 -48.95 67.81 -20.59
C ILE A 887 -50.22 68.16 -19.80
#